data_AF-A0A6M3MCM0-F1
#
_entry.id   AF-A0A6M3MCM0-F1
#
_cell.length_a   1.000
_cell.length_b   1.000
_cell.length_c   1.000
_cell.angle_alpha   90.00
_cell.angle_beta   90.00
_cell.angle_gamma   90.00
#
_symmetry.space_group_name_H-M   'P 1'
#
loop_
_entity.id
_entity.type
_entity.pdbx_description
1 polymer ?
#
loop_
_entity_poly.entity_id
_entity_poly.type
_entity_poly.pdbx_seq_one_letter_code
_entity_poly.pdbx_strand_id
1 'polypeptide(L)'
;SPTAAAPASGPTVTAAGTGASDYFTITFPTDTRVNATTVAGSIVTGPGWVDGVWAPLPECDEIKFVGVDATTYSKAYIKVIIGGLGATVNDRDIIGEGAEVRITITTGITNPSTIAGYTLTVKSNVTGDTTEVTSTTYSIGAPTVGALPGIVRLYNPSGIEMMSYSSTTGISQALAYPAGEGFKITVGPGTYSDSPNTNAAKLTIEATGTAAETIVVGAWTIDQPETTISGFTIRNAAGAVSPTIDIKAAADKVVIQNCIIGKSGSAPYYYNAQAEELINFDAVVSYAPPYGYAYITGCTFDTTLRSVLAPTTPIYDTAIDVNSWGLTISNNTFAVDSGDTAIDVAGGFLYFPTAISTDTITGSSGTGVQVTAGRAEISGGTTFSNLATALEIGGGTTTVKDSTITGCGQVAITAYYIPAAPAINVASVGATAPTLTITNSVITAGVDEILEVDATANTDDASLVALMFNDLSGNAKGIDNNDANTANIVNATVNWWGDAAGPALYFNSGVNATGYTGSTTTGSVTTISNKLTASTTVGVDVEVTLTTGAAWVPGTGSIIGAASYPANPQDATPEPALEGGFYDVYFVDTSTTAAASVLVKFYNTNITADTVAMVWSDLQGFWVNVSDLTPLGVPVTNQGINAFGGFIWIRLDGNSTPNILDLSGTPFALVEPAAVTAVAPVAPAILMPAFGEQEAPIKPTFTWTAPATATSYEFVLAEEIGQDDKFAIIDYSATTDINGHVAREQLKFDTVYNWRVRAVNAVGAGAWTTGFFTTVAEPEPEPEPIPSVIVKEMPPTPAPEIILNVPPATKQEVQVIPDYLLWVVVAVGAVLIIAVVVLIVRTRRVT
;
A
#
# COMPACT_ATOMS: atom_id res chain seq x y z
N SER A 1 -48.45 80.87 -13.55
CA SER A 1 -48.53 79.45 -13.17
C SER A 1 -47.46 79.17 -12.14
N PRO A 2 -47.80 78.75 -10.91
CA PRO A 2 -46.82 78.15 -10.02
C PRO A 2 -46.64 76.68 -10.45
N THR A 3 -45.42 76.31 -10.80
CA THR A 3 -45.00 74.90 -10.92
C THR A 3 -44.75 74.38 -9.51
N ALA A 4 -45.34 73.22 -9.20
CA ALA A 4 -45.26 72.55 -7.92
C ALA A 4 -43.82 72.24 -7.50
N ALA A 5 -43.44 72.62 -6.28
CA ALA A 5 -42.30 72.04 -5.58
C ALA A 5 -42.72 70.67 -5.03
N ALA A 6 -41.86 69.67 -5.21
CA ALA A 6 -42.03 68.30 -4.75
C ALA A 6 -42.24 68.22 -3.22
N PRO A 7 -42.94 67.19 -2.69
CA PRO A 7 -43.08 67.01 -1.26
C PRO A 7 -41.70 66.78 -0.62
N ALA A 8 -41.41 67.50 0.46
CA ALA A 8 -40.24 67.28 1.28
C ALA A 8 -40.21 65.82 1.76
N SER A 9 -39.10 65.12 1.53
CA SER A 9 -38.87 63.78 2.08
C SER A 9 -38.85 63.88 3.60
N GLY A 10 -39.65 63.07 4.32
CA GLY A 10 -39.62 63.02 5.78
C GLY A 10 -38.33 62.41 6.35
N PRO A 11 -38.18 62.34 7.69
CA PRO A 11 -37.10 61.60 8.34
C PRO A 11 -36.98 60.15 7.83
N THR A 12 -35.81 59.54 7.98
CA THR A 12 -35.58 58.12 7.67
C THR A 12 -34.99 57.42 8.89
N VAL A 13 -35.47 56.22 9.20
CA VAL A 13 -34.98 55.40 10.33
C VAL A 13 -34.31 54.15 9.77
N THR A 14 -33.06 53.95 10.14
CA THR A 14 -32.25 52.79 9.71
C THR A 14 -31.79 52.01 10.93
N ALA A 15 -32.12 50.73 10.99
CA ALA A 15 -31.60 49.83 12.02
C ALA A 15 -30.14 49.51 11.69
N ALA A 16 -29.23 49.58 12.66
CA ALA A 16 -27.84 49.20 12.48
C ALA A 16 -27.33 48.45 13.71
N GLY A 17 -26.88 47.20 13.50
CA GLY A 17 -26.17 46.41 14.49
C GLY A 17 -26.74 45.01 14.72
N THR A 18 -25.87 44.01 14.68
CA THR A 18 -26.11 42.58 15.04
C THR A 18 -25.26 42.18 16.25
N GLY A 19 -25.03 43.10 17.19
CA GLY A 19 -24.15 42.92 18.36
C GLY A 19 -24.85 43.14 19.70
N ALA A 20 -24.13 43.04 20.82
CA ALA A 20 -24.66 43.09 22.20
C ALA A 20 -25.35 44.41 22.64
N SER A 21 -25.60 45.33 21.70
CA SER A 21 -26.36 46.56 21.93
C SER A 21 -27.03 46.96 20.61
N ASP A 22 -28.34 46.70 20.50
CA ASP A 22 -29.13 47.15 19.34
C ASP A 22 -29.26 48.69 19.36
N TYR A 23 -29.03 49.34 18.22
CA TYR A 23 -29.21 50.79 18.07
C TYR A 23 -29.94 51.15 16.78
N PHE A 24 -30.71 52.24 16.83
CA PHE A 24 -31.41 52.81 15.68
C PHE A 24 -30.78 54.16 15.31
N THR A 25 -30.62 54.41 14.01
CA THR A 25 -30.14 55.67 13.46
C THR A 25 -31.32 56.40 12.82
N ILE A 26 -31.62 57.61 13.31
CA ILE A 26 -32.65 58.48 12.72
C ILE A 26 -31.95 59.62 11.99
N THR A 27 -32.20 59.74 10.69
CA THR A 27 -31.68 60.81 9.84
C THR A 27 -32.81 61.77 9.52
N PHE A 28 -32.69 63.03 9.92
CA PHE A 28 -33.66 64.07 9.59
C PHE A 28 -33.31 64.74 8.25
N PRO A 29 -34.29 65.05 7.38
CA PRO A 29 -34.04 65.76 6.13
C PRO A 29 -33.55 67.19 6.43
N THR A 30 -32.81 67.75 5.47
CA THR A 30 -32.06 69.01 5.59
C THR A 30 -32.92 70.21 5.97
N ASP A 31 -34.25 70.16 5.81
CA ASP A 31 -35.15 71.29 6.07
C ASP A 31 -35.95 71.19 7.40
N THR A 32 -35.62 70.26 8.30
CA THR A 32 -36.37 70.06 9.56
C THR A 32 -35.95 71.07 10.65
N ARG A 33 -36.84 72.01 11.03
CA ARG A 33 -36.60 72.94 12.15
C ARG A 33 -37.30 72.47 13.43
N VAL A 34 -36.54 72.11 14.46
CA VAL A 34 -37.07 71.86 15.82
C VAL A 34 -36.97 73.14 16.64
N ASN A 35 -38.08 73.87 16.78
CA ASN A 35 -38.17 75.01 17.68
C ASN A 35 -38.53 74.51 19.09
N ALA A 36 -37.54 74.43 19.98
CA ALA A 36 -37.77 74.10 21.38
C ALA A 36 -38.34 75.33 22.11
N THR A 37 -39.66 75.46 22.12
CA THR A 37 -40.35 76.25 23.15
C THR A 37 -41.45 75.38 23.74
N THR A 38 -41.15 74.81 24.91
CA THR A 38 -42.06 74.16 25.87
C THR A 38 -43.26 73.45 25.25
N VAL A 39 -43.08 72.18 24.87
CA VAL A 39 -44.19 71.23 24.70
C VAL A 39 -43.83 69.94 25.43
N ALA A 40 -44.51 69.70 26.55
CA ALA A 40 -44.57 68.39 27.18
C ALA A 40 -45.34 67.46 26.24
N GLY A 41 -44.64 66.51 25.60
CA GLY A 41 -45.24 65.53 24.70
C GLY A 41 -44.91 64.12 25.15
N SER A 42 -45.96 63.34 25.43
CA SER A 42 -45.93 61.90 25.72
C SER A 42 -45.82 61.11 24.41
N ILE A 43 -44.96 60.08 24.37
CA ILE A 43 -45.03 59.04 23.33
C ILE A 43 -46.17 58.11 23.73
N VAL A 44 -47.33 58.26 23.11
CA VAL A 44 -48.45 57.33 23.27
C VAL A 44 -48.30 56.22 22.23
N THR A 45 -48.03 54.99 22.68
CA THR A 45 -48.20 53.79 21.86
C THR A 45 -49.70 53.47 21.78
N GLY A 46 -50.30 53.69 20.61
CA GLY A 46 -51.67 53.27 20.32
C GLY A 46 -51.72 51.82 19.81
N PRO A 47 -52.82 51.08 20.00
CA PRO A 47 -52.96 49.70 19.53
C PRO A 47 -53.00 49.65 17.99
N GLY A 48 -52.17 48.76 17.41
CA GLY A 48 -52.08 48.52 15.97
C GLY A 48 -52.76 47.21 15.54
N TRP A 49 -53.32 47.20 14.34
CA TRP A 49 -53.96 46.03 13.72
C TRP A 49 -52.92 45.04 13.18
N VAL A 50 -53.05 43.76 13.56
CA VAL A 50 -52.35 42.64 12.91
C VAL A 50 -53.41 41.62 12.48
N ASP A 51 -53.44 41.27 11.20
CA ASP A 51 -54.33 40.25 10.61
C ASP A 51 -55.83 40.36 10.96
N GLY A 52 -56.36 41.58 10.95
CA GLY A 52 -57.81 41.78 11.03
C GLY A 52 -58.44 41.60 12.41
N VAL A 53 -57.65 41.40 13.48
CA VAL A 53 -58.15 41.23 14.86
C VAL A 53 -57.47 42.23 15.80
N TRP A 54 -58.28 42.87 16.64
CA TRP A 54 -57.83 43.82 17.66
C TRP A 54 -57.39 43.06 18.92
N ALA A 55 -56.09 43.06 19.23
CA ALA A 55 -55.56 42.46 20.46
C ALA A 55 -54.88 43.53 21.34
N PRO A 56 -55.24 43.68 22.62
CA PRO A 56 -54.49 44.51 23.56
C PRO A 56 -53.16 43.81 23.91
N LEU A 57 -52.03 44.46 23.61
CA LEU A 57 -50.72 44.05 24.12
C LEU A 57 -50.55 44.47 25.60
N PRO A 58 -49.69 43.79 26.38
CA PRO A 58 -49.42 44.18 27.77
C PRO A 58 -48.90 45.61 27.79
N GLU A 59 -49.36 46.40 28.76
CA GLU A 59 -48.96 47.80 28.97
C GLU A 59 -47.43 47.96 28.91
N CYS A 60 -46.92 48.55 27.83
CA CYS A 60 -45.57 49.10 27.83
C CYS A 60 -45.62 50.47 28.51
N ASP A 61 -44.83 50.62 29.58
CA ASP A 61 -44.72 51.87 30.34
C ASP A 61 -44.36 53.06 29.43
N GLU A 62 -45.08 54.16 29.65
CA GLU A 62 -44.97 55.45 28.97
C GLU A 62 -43.51 55.99 28.96
N ILE A 63 -42.92 56.19 27.77
CA ILE A 63 -41.58 56.80 27.63
C ILE A 63 -41.71 58.33 27.69
N LYS A 64 -41.34 58.92 28.84
CA LYS A 64 -41.28 60.38 29.02
C LYS A 64 -39.84 60.88 28.92
N PHE A 65 -39.61 61.92 28.11
CA PHE A 65 -38.41 62.75 28.23
C PHE A 65 -38.64 63.73 29.39
N VAL A 66 -37.94 63.54 30.51
CA VAL A 66 -38.04 64.42 31.69
C VAL A 66 -36.69 65.07 31.95
N GLY A 67 -36.65 66.40 31.86
CA GLY A 67 -35.56 67.23 32.37
C GLY A 67 -35.46 67.08 33.89
N VAL A 68 -34.23 66.99 34.39
CA VAL A 68 -33.95 66.65 35.77
C VAL A 68 -34.21 67.87 36.67
N ASP A 69 -35.12 67.74 37.63
CA ASP A 69 -34.86 68.34 38.93
C ASP A 69 -35.42 67.52 40.11
N ALA A 70 -34.54 67.35 41.09
CA ALA A 70 -34.68 66.88 42.47
C ALA A 70 -35.69 65.76 42.87
N THR A 71 -35.10 64.72 43.45
CA THR A 71 -35.59 63.79 44.50
C THR A 71 -36.54 62.65 44.13
N THR A 72 -35.91 61.46 44.03
CA THR A 72 -36.46 60.10 44.25
C THR A 72 -37.49 59.59 43.23
N TYR A 73 -37.05 58.71 42.32
CA TYR A 73 -37.58 57.36 42.03
C TYR A 73 -37.02 56.87 40.67
N SER A 74 -36.71 55.57 40.61
CA SER A 74 -36.16 54.83 39.47
C SER A 74 -37.15 54.72 38.31
N LYS A 75 -36.77 55.11 37.07
CA LYS A 75 -37.40 54.69 35.80
C LYS A 75 -36.42 54.89 34.62
N ALA A 76 -36.55 54.04 33.59
CA ALA A 76 -35.57 53.68 32.56
C ALA A 76 -34.81 54.85 31.89
N TYR A 77 -33.47 54.72 31.76
CA TYR A 77 -32.61 55.70 31.09
C TYR A 77 -32.51 55.42 29.59
N ILE A 78 -33.00 56.32 28.74
CA ILE A 78 -32.68 56.36 27.31
C ILE A 78 -31.47 57.28 27.13
N LYS A 79 -30.35 56.74 26.63
CA LYS A 79 -29.14 57.53 26.35
C LYS A 79 -29.13 57.94 24.88
N VAL A 80 -29.27 59.24 24.62
CA VAL A 80 -29.20 59.82 23.26
C VAL A 80 -27.76 60.27 23.00
N ILE A 81 -27.14 59.75 21.94
CA ILE A 81 -25.75 60.06 21.55
C ILE A 81 -25.76 60.62 20.13
N ILE A 82 -25.13 61.78 19.93
CA ILE A 82 -24.95 62.39 18.60
C ILE A 82 -23.56 62.00 18.06
N GLY A 83 -23.48 61.68 16.77
CA GLY A 83 -22.25 61.19 16.13
C GLY A 83 -21.06 62.14 16.26
N GLY A 84 -19.96 61.64 16.85
CA GLY A 84 -18.68 62.35 17.00
C GLY A 84 -18.38 62.74 18.45
N LEU A 85 -17.52 61.97 19.12
CA LEU A 85 -16.98 62.21 20.48
C LEU A 85 -18.03 62.28 21.61
N GLY A 86 -18.49 61.10 22.08
CA GLY A 86 -18.75 60.75 23.49
C GLY A 86 -19.53 61.70 24.43
N ALA A 87 -20.14 62.79 23.95
CA ALA A 87 -20.77 63.79 24.79
C ALA A 87 -22.26 63.46 25.02
N THR A 88 -22.67 63.53 26.29
CA THR A 88 -24.07 63.46 26.71
C THR A 88 -24.73 64.81 26.45
N VAL A 89 -25.88 64.83 25.78
CA VAL A 89 -26.68 66.03 25.52
C VAL A 89 -27.21 66.57 26.85
N ASN A 90 -26.89 67.82 27.22
CA ASN A 90 -27.53 68.50 28.36
C ASN A 90 -28.77 69.26 27.88
N ASP A 91 -29.65 69.66 28.81
CA ASP A 91 -30.98 70.27 28.60
C ASP A 91 -31.04 71.56 27.73
N ARG A 92 -29.95 71.97 27.09
CA ARG A 92 -29.85 73.17 26.22
C ARG A 92 -29.13 72.96 24.89
N ASP A 93 -28.71 71.75 24.53
CA ASP A 93 -28.01 71.53 23.26
C ASP A 93 -29.00 71.48 22.09
N ILE A 94 -28.85 72.42 21.15
CA ILE A 94 -29.61 72.49 19.90
C ILE A 94 -29.03 71.44 18.94
N ILE A 95 -29.81 70.42 18.57
CA ILE A 95 -29.41 69.45 17.54
C ILE A 95 -29.35 70.19 16.19
N GLY A 96 -28.16 70.32 15.63
CA GLY A 96 -27.90 71.03 14.38
C GLY A 96 -28.52 70.35 13.16
N GLU A 97 -28.81 71.16 12.13
CA GLU A 97 -29.31 70.73 10.81
C GLU A 97 -28.42 69.63 10.20
N GLY A 98 -29.02 68.49 9.83
CA GLY A 98 -28.31 67.34 9.27
C GLY A 98 -27.66 66.37 10.29
N ALA A 99 -27.91 66.54 11.59
CA ALA A 99 -27.34 65.65 12.61
C ALA A 99 -28.01 64.26 12.64
N GLU A 100 -27.19 63.20 12.69
CA GLU A 100 -27.64 61.84 12.98
C GLU A 100 -27.80 61.63 14.49
N VAL A 101 -28.98 61.15 14.89
CA VAL A 101 -29.29 60.85 16.29
C VAL A 101 -29.29 59.34 16.49
N ARG A 102 -28.40 58.84 17.35
CA ARG A 102 -28.38 57.44 17.77
C ARG A 102 -29.15 57.28 19.07
N ILE A 103 -30.14 56.40 19.05
CA ILE A 103 -30.91 56.02 20.24
C ILE A 103 -30.48 54.61 20.66
N THR A 104 -29.96 54.48 21.88
CA THR A 104 -29.62 53.19 22.49
C THR A 104 -30.62 52.88 23.60
N ILE A 105 -31.34 51.76 23.47
CA ILE A 105 -32.28 51.26 24.48
C ILE A 105 -31.59 50.14 25.24
N THR A 106 -31.25 50.38 26.51
CA THR A 106 -30.39 49.47 27.29
C THR A 106 -31.14 48.53 28.23
N THR A 107 -32.44 48.76 28.47
CA THR A 107 -33.30 47.90 29.33
C THR A 107 -34.78 48.02 28.92
N GLY A 108 -35.60 46.99 29.18
CA GLY A 108 -37.06 47.06 29.02
C GLY A 108 -37.66 46.51 27.72
N ILE A 109 -36.84 45.92 26.83
CA ILE A 109 -37.36 45.17 25.68
C ILE A 109 -37.66 43.74 26.12
N THR A 110 -38.95 43.39 26.21
CA THR A 110 -39.37 42.01 26.41
C THR A 110 -39.37 41.31 25.05
N ASN A 111 -38.65 40.18 24.92
CA ASN A 111 -38.64 39.43 23.67
C ASN A 111 -40.06 38.94 23.33
N PRO A 112 -40.59 39.28 22.14
CA PRO A 112 -41.90 38.81 21.72
C PRO A 112 -41.88 37.29 21.49
N SER A 113 -42.99 36.62 21.79
CA SER A 113 -43.13 35.15 21.72
C SER A 113 -43.24 34.59 20.30
N THR A 114 -43.17 35.44 19.27
CA THR A 114 -43.29 35.07 17.86
C THR A 114 -42.24 35.77 16.99
N ILE A 115 -41.65 35.02 16.07
CA ILE A 115 -40.71 35.57 15.07
C ILE A 115 -41.57 36.20 13.97
N ALA A 116 -41.76 37.53 14.06
CA ALA A 116 -42.50 38.32 13.09
C ALA A 116 -41.63 39.52 12.64
N GLY A 117 -42.04 40.18 11.56
CA GLY A 117 -41.42 41.43 11.13
C GLY A 117 -41.89 42.60 12.00
N TYR A 118 -40.96 43.29 12.64
CA TYR A 118 -41.21 44.47 13.48
C TYR A 118 -40.90 45.76 12.73
N THR A 119 -41.59 46.84 13.04
CA THR A 119 -41.31 48.19 12.50
C THR A 119 -41.28 49.19 13.64
N LEU A 120 -40.37 50.15 13.61
CA LEU A 120 -40.29 51.25 14.58
C LEU A 120 -40.83 52.52 13.93
N THR A 121 -41.91 53.08 14.48
CA THR A 121 -42.48 54.35 14.01
C THR A 121 -42.11 55.48 14.96
N VAL A 122 -41.58 56.58 14.42
CA VAL A 122 -41.19 57.78 15.15
C VAL A 122 -42.00 58.97 14.64
N LYS A 123 -42.48 59.81 15.56
CA LYS A 123 -43.25 61.02 15.26
C LYS A 123 -42.68 62.22 15.99
N SER A 124 -42.77 63.39 15.36
CA SER A 124 -42.54 64.68 16.00
C SER A 124 -43.62 64.99 17.06
N ASN A 125 -43.25 65.59 18.19
CA ASN A 125 -44.23 66.03 19.20
C ASN A 125 -44.77 67.46 18.93
N VAL A 126 -44.37 68.08 17.82
CA VAL A 126 -44.77 69.44 17.46
C VAL A 126 -46.27 69.46 17.15
N THR A 127 -47.00 70.30 17.87
CA THR A 127 -48.45 70.43 17.72
C THR A 127 -48.82 70.86 16.30
N GLY A 128 -49.52 69.99 15.55
CA GLY A 128 -49.92 70.22 14.16
C GLY A 128 -49.11 69.43 13.11
N ASP A 129 -48.01 68.78 13.51
CA ASP A 129 -47.25 67.88 12.64
C ASP A 129 -47.75 66.44 12.79
N THR A 130 -48.32 65.89 11.71
CA THR A 130 -48.82 64.51 11.67
C THR A 130 -47.86 63.54 11.00
N THR A 131 -46.66 63.99 10.65
CA THR A 131 -45.71 63.20 9.85
C THR A 131 -45.08 62.12 10.71
N GLU A 132 -45.42 60.87 10.41
CA GLU A 132 -44.87 59.67 11.05
C GLU A 132 -43.86 59.02 10.10
N VAL A 133 -42.74 58.56 10.65
CA VAL A 133 -41.71 57.85 9.91
C VAL A 133 -41.57 56.47 10.49
N THR A 134 -41.85 55.48 9.66
CA THR A 134 -41.74 54.06 10.01
C THR A 134 -40.46 53.49 9.40
N SER A 135 -39.68 52.77 10.21
CA SER A 135 -38.52 52.03 9.73
C SER A 135 -38.95 50.96 8.72
N THR A 136 -38.01 50.47 7.92
CA THR A 136 -38.20 49.17 7.26
C THR A 136 -38.43 48.07 8.30
N THR A 137 -39.08 46.99 7.88
CA THR A 137 -39.26 45.81 8.72
C THR A 137 -37.92 45.25 9.17
N TYR A 138 -37.75 45.03 10.47
CA TYR A 138 -36.59 44.39 11.08
C TYR A 138 -37.03 43.19 11.92
N SER A 139 -36.16 42.20 12.08
CA SER A 139 -36.39 41.02 12.90
C SER A 139 -35.53 41.09 14.15
N ILE A 140 -36.13 40.86 15.32
CA ILE A 140 -35.40 40.68 16.58
C ILE A 140 -34.93 39.22 16.63
N GLY A 141 -33.63 38.99 16.74
CA GLY A 141 -33.07 37.64 16.89
C GLY A 141 -33.46 37.04 18.24
N ALA A 142 -33.72 35.73 18.28
CA ALA A 142 -33.85 35.03 19.56
C ALA A 142 -32.54 35.16 20.36
N PRO A 143 -32.58 35.34 21.69
CA PRO A 143 -31.38 35.34 22.50
C PRO A 143 -30.72 33.96 22.42
N THR A 144 -29.41 33.92 22.24
CA THR A 144 -28.65 32.67 22.23
C THR A 144 -28.67 32.07 23.63
N VAL A 145 -29.53 31.07 23.87
CA VAL A 145 -29.45 30.24 25.09
C VAL A 145 -28.25 29.33 24.91
N GLY A 146 -27.22 29.49 25.76
CA GLY A 146 -26.08 28.57 25.76
C GLY A 146 -26.58 27.15 26.01
N ALA A 147 -26.06 26.17 25.25
CA ALA A 147 -26.38 24.77 25.45
C ALA A 147 -26.10 24.39 26.92
N LEU A 148 -27.12 23.92 27.64
CA LEU A 148 -26.96 23.46 29.00
C LEU A 148 -26.15 22.15 28.99
N PRO A 149 -25.23 21.95 29.93
CA PRO A 149 -24.54 20.67 30.08
C PRO A 149 -25.54 19.56 30.36
N GLY A 150 -25.33 18.39 29.77
CA GLY A 150 -26.06 17.18 30.09
C GLY A 150 -25.68 16.63 31.48
N ILE A 151 -26.27 15.51 31.86
CA ILE A 151 -25.96 14.84 33.14
C ILE A 151 -24.71 13.96 32.98
N VAL A 152 -23.71 14.17 33.83
CA VAL A 152 -22.57 13.28 34.01
C VAL A 152 -22.90 12.29 35.13
N ARG A 153 -22.64 11.00 34.92
CA ARG A 153 -22.86 9.94 35.93
C ARG A 153 -21.60 9.11 36.13
N LEU A 154 -21.30 8.78 37.38
CA LEU A 154 -20.18 7.93 37.79
C LEU A 154 -20.71 6.57 38.24
N TYR A 155 -20.18 5.49 37.68
CA TYR A 155 -20.51 4.11 38.03
C TYR A 155 -19.27 3.39 38.59
N ASN A 156 -19.49 2.54 39.59
CA ASN A 156 -18.45 1.62 40.06
C ASN A 156 -18.29 0.41 39.11
N PRO A 157 -17.28 -0.46 39.29
CA PRO A 157 -17.05 -1.62 38.42
C PRO A 157 -18.20 -2.64 38.40
N SER A 158 -19.13 -2.59 39.37
CA SER A 158 -20.33 -3.43 39.41
C SER A 158 -21.52 -2.80 38.67
N GLY A 159 -21.36 -1.63 38.04
CA GLY A 159 -22.40 -0.94 37.29
C GLY A 159 -23.40 -0.16 38.17
N ILE A 160 -23.07 0.08 39.44
CA ILE A 160 -23.92 0.86 40.35
C ILE A 160 -23.56 2.34 40.23
N GLU A 161 -24.57 3.19 39.98
CA GLU A 161 -24.40 4.65 39.96
C GLU A 161 -24.05 5.16 41.36
N MET A 162 -22.91 5.85 41.45
CA MET A 162 -22.37 6.38 42.69
C MET A 162 -22.73 7.86 42.86
N MET A 163 -22.63 8.63 41.78
CA MET A 163 -22.80 10.09 41.77
C MET A 163 -23.35 10.57 40.43
N SER A 164 -24.03 11.71 40.42
CA SER A 164 -24.41 12.46 39.22
C SER A 164 -24.19 13.96 39.36
N TYR A 165 -23.83 14.61 38.25
CA TYR A 165 -23.49 16.02 38.17
C TYR A 165 -24.19 16.66 36.96
N SER A 166 -24.64 17.91 37.12
CA SER A 166 -25.30 18.70 36.07
C SER A 166 -24.61 20.04 35.80
N SER A 167 -23.35 20.18 36.24
CA SER A 167 -22.54 21.38 36.03
C SER A 167 -21.76 21.29 34.71
N THR A 168 -21.28 22.43 34.22
CA THR A 168 -20.39 22.49 33.05
C THR A 168 -19.02 21.86 33.30
N THR A 169 -18.66 21.59 34.57
CA THR A 169 -17.41 20.93 35.01
C THR A 169 -17.68 19.53 35.59
N GLY A 170 -18.81 18.91 35.21
CA GLY A 170 -19.28 17.67 35.79
C GLY A 170 -18.33 16.48 35.58
N ILE A 171 -17.47 16.50 34.55
CA ILE A 171 -16.51 15.43 34.26
C ILE A 171 -15.38 15.49 35.30
N SER A 172 -14.79 16.66 35.50
CA SER A 172 -13.77 16.86 36.55
C SER A 172 -14.33 16.59 37.95
N GLN A 173 -15.60 16.93 38.21
CA GLN A 173 -16.23 16.60 39.49
C GLN A 173 -16.37 15.09 39.71
N ALA A 174 -16.70 14.33 38.66
CA ALA A 174 -16.74 12.87 38.73
C ALA A 174 -15.35 12.26 38.92
N LEU A 175 -14.31 12.83 38.29
CA LEU A 175 -12.91 12.42 38.45
C LEU A 175 -12.30 12.78 39.81
N ALA A 176 -12.80 13.85 40.45
CA ALA A 176 -12.37 14.25 41.79
C ALA A 176 -12.97 13.36 42.91
N TYR A 177 -14.01 12.60 42.60
CA TYR A 177 -14.42 11.51 43.49
C TYR A 177 -13.24 10.51 43.56
N PRO A 178 -12.93 9.91 44.73
CA PRO A 178 -11.92 8.86 44.83
C PRO A 178 -12.40 7.60 44.10
N ALA A 179 -12.44 7.69 42.77
CA ALA A 179 -12.74 6.62 41.85
C ALA A 179 -11.60 5.60 41.96
N GLY A 180 -11.96 4.36 42.27
CA GLY A 180 -11.02 3.26 42.23
C GLY A 180 -10.74 2.82 40.80
N GLU A 181 -9.84 1.84 40.63
CA GLU A 181 -9.65 1.17 39.35
C GLU A 181 -10.96 0.59 38.80
N GLY A 182 -11.19 0.72 37.49
CA GLY A 182 -12.31 0.08 36.79
C GLY A 182 -13.64 0.86 36.79
N PHE A 183 -13.63 2.13 37.19
CA PHE A 183 -14.84 2.96 37.20
C PHE A 183 -15.23 3.41 35.79
N LYS A 184 -16.50 3.79 35.62
CA LYS A 184 -17.05 4.26 34.35
C LYS A 184 -17.78 5.59 34.54
N ILE A 185 -17.46 6.57 33.70
CA ILE A 185 -18.12 7.88 33.63
C ILE A 185 -18.91 7.95 32.33
N THR A 186 -20.21 8.21 32.41
CA THR A 186 -21.05 8.46 31.24
C THR A 186 -21.44 9.94 31.19
N VAL A 187 -21.34 10.55 30.01
CA VAL A 187 -21.62 11.97 29.81
C VAL A 187 -22.81 12.14 28.88
N GLY A 188 -23.84 12.88 29.32
CA GLY A 188 -25.01 13.22 28.52
C GLY A 188 -24.69 14.21 27.39
N PRO A 189 -25.51 14.26 26.32
CA PRO A 189 -25.50 15.36 25.36
C PRO A 189 -25.50 16.73 26.05
N GLY A 190 -24.65 17.63 25.59
CA GLY A 190 -24.52 18.99 26.12
C GLY A 190 -23.15 19.60 25.85
N THR A 191 -22.98 20.85 26.27
CA THR A 191 -21.69 21.55 26.21
C THR A 191 -21.11 21.72 27.60
N TYR A 192 -19.86 21.30 27.75
CA TYR A 192 -19.10 21.31 28.99
C TYR A 192 -17.91 22.26 28.83
N SER A 193 -17.67 23.08 29.84
CA SER A 193 -16.48 23.92 29.94
C SER A 193 -15.64 23.31 31.04
N ASP A 194 -14.82 22.32 30.68
CA ASP A 194 -14.17 21.41 31.62
C ASP A 194 -12.75 21.10 31.15
N SER A 195 -11.83 20.86 32.09
CA SER A 195 -10.44 20.46 31.81
C SER A 195 -10.10 19.20 32.61
N PRO A 196 -10.60 18.02 32.16
CA PRO A 196 -10.50 16.78 32.91
C PRO A 196 -9.05 16.31 33.06
N ASN A 197 -8.70 15.84 34.26
CA ASN A 197 -7.50 15.04 34.49
C ASN A 197 -7.89 13.66 35.06
N THR A 198 -7.43 12.59 34.42
CA THR A 198 -7.87 11.21 34.71
C THR A 198 -7.62 10.78 36.15
N ASN A 199 -6.45 11.06 36.73
CA ASN A 199 -6.03 10.76 38.11
C ASN A 199 -6.20 9.30 38.62
N ALA A 200 -6.92 8.41 37.91
CA ALA A 200 -7.14 7.00 38.23
C ALA A 200 -6.97 6.09 37.00
N ALA A 201 -6.41 4.91 37.18
CA ALA A 201 -6.20 3.91 36.13
C ALA A 201 -7.47 3.09 35.81
N LYS A 202 -7.49 2.42 34.65
CA LYS A 202 -8.60 1.54 34.21
C LYS A 202 -9.95 2.27 34.14
N LEU A 203 -9.93 3.50 33.67
CA LEU A 203 -11.10 4.37 33.63
C LEU A 203 -11.74 4.33 32.24
N THR A 204 -13.07 4.25 32.17
CA THR A 204 -13.80 4.49 30.91
C THR A 204 -14.63 5.77 31.03
N ILE A 205 -14.39 6.74 30.14
CA ILE A 205 -15.19 7.96 30.02
C ILE A 205 -15.84 7.93 28.63
N GLU A 206 -17.17 7.87 28.58
CA GLU A 206 -17.90 7.77 27.31
C GLU A 206 -19.07 8.76 27.24
N ALA A 207 -19.27 9.32 26.07
CA ALA A 207 -20.51 10.03 25.75
C ALA A 207 -21.65 9.03 25.56
N THR A 208 -22.86 9.44 25.96
CA THR A 208 -24.10 8.69 25.74
C THR A 208 -24.84 9.13 24.48
N GLY A 209 -24.52 10.32 23.95
CA GLY A 209 -24.97 10.81 22.65
C GLY A 209 -23.87 10.68 21.60
N THR A 210 -24.10 11.29 20.44
CA THR A 210 -23.09 11.38 19.39
C THR A 210 -21.97 12.35 19.77
N ALA A 211 -20.81 12.26 19.11
CA ALA A 211 -19.70 13.19 19.31
C ALA A 211 -20.11 14.65 19.05
N ALA A 212 -20.96 14.91 18.05
CA ALA A 212 -21.45 16.25 17.75
C ALA A 212 -22.38 16.82 18.85
N GLU A 213 -23.03 15.96 19.63
CA GLU A 213 -23.96 16.35 20.70
C GLU A 213 -23.28 16.52 22.06
N THR A 214 -22.08 15.95 22.25
CA THR A 214 -21.37 15.95 23.53
C THR A 214 -20.03 16.68 23.39
N ILE A 215 -20.06 17.98 23.68
CA ILE A 215 -18.95 18.90 23.40
C ILE A 215 -18.25 19.27 24.69
N VAL A 216 -16.93 19.09 24.75
CA VAL A 216 -16.09 19.50 25.87
C VAL A 216 -15.09 20.56 25.40
N VAL A 217 -15.17 21.73 26.03
CA VAL A 217 -14.30 22.88 25.77
C VAL A 217 -13.33 23.03 26.95
N GLY A 218 -12.08 22.65 26.72
CA GLY A 218 -10.97 22.71 27.66
C GLY A 218 -10.01 21.53 27.46
N ALA A 219 -8.75 21.71 27.88
CA ALA A 219 -7.70 20.72 27.70
C ALA A 219 -7.91 19.47 28.58
N TRP A 220 -7.64 18.30 28.01
CA TRP A 220 -7.67 17.02 28.72
C TRP A 220 -6.25 16.55 29.04
N THR A 221 -6.07 16.03 30.25
CA THR A 221 -4.84 15.34 30.65
C THR A 221 -5.15 13.88 30.95
N ILE A 222 -4.44 12.97 30.30
CA ILE A 222 -4.49 11.53 30.58
C ILE A 222 -3.18 11.14 31.24
N ASP A 223 -3.19 11.01 32.56
CA ASP A 223 -2.01 10.74 33.39
C ASP A 223 -1.98 9.33 34.00
N GLN A 224 -3.00 8.51 33.75
CA GLN A 224 -3.08 7.12 34.22
C GLN A 224 -3.36 6.10 33.08
N PRO A 225 -2.79 4.88 33.17
CA PRO A 225 -2.91 3.85 32.13
C PRO A 225 -4.31 3.21 32.08
N GLU A 226 -4.54 2.44 31.03
CA GLU A 226 -5.79 1.70 30.78
C GLU A 226 -7.03 2.62 30.73
N THR A 227 -6.86 3.86 30.27
CA THR A 227 -7.93 4.85 30.14
C THR A 227 -8.58 4.78 28.76
N THR A 228 -9.90 4.72 28.69
CA THR A 228 -10.68 4.86 27.46
C THR A 228 -11.48 6.16 27.45
N ILE A 229 -11.35 6.95 26.39
CA ILE A 229 -12.17 8.14 26.10
C ILE A 229 -12.92 7.89 24.78
N SER A 230 -14.24 8.04 24.79
CA SER A 230 -15.05 7.70 23.62
C SER A 230 -16.22 8.65 23.36
N GLY A 231 -16.38 9.08 22.11
CA GLY A 231 -17.61 9.69 21.62
C GLY A 231 -17.78 11.20 21.88
N PHE A 232 -16.69 11.96 22.03
CA PHE A 232 -16.75 13.39 22.37
C PHE A 232 -16.34 14.28 21.20
N THR A 233 -16.91 15.48 21.11
CA THR A 233 -16.21 16.60 20.49
C THR A 233 -15.34 17.27 21.54
N ILE A 234 -14.03 17.35 21.34
CA ILE A 234 -13.07 17.93 22.28
C ILE A 234 -12.36 19.08 21.59
N ARG A 235 -12.35 20.24 22.25
CA ARG A 235 -11.67 21.45 21.78
C ARG A 235 -11.01 22.14 22.95
N ASN A 236 -9.87 22.79 22.77
CA ASN A 236 -9.31 23.59 23.85
C ASN A 236 -10.14 24.87 24.10
N ALA A 237 -9.86 25.65 25.14
CA ALA A 237 -10.42 27.00 25.27
C ALA A 237 -9.77 27.96 24.26
N ALA A 238 -10.48 29.00 23.83
CA ALA A 238 -9.94 29.96 22.86
C ALA A 238 -8.67 30.65 23.40
N GLY A 239 -7.58 30.62 22.62
CA GLY A 239 -6.29 31.19 23.01
C GLY A 239 -5.51 30.36 24.03
N ALA A 240 -5.88 29.10 24.24
CA ALA A 240 -5.09 28.17 25.03
C ALA A 240 -3.79 27.80 24.31
N VAL A 241 -2.73 27.56 25.07
CA VAL A 241 -1.37 27.26 24.57
C VAL A 241 -0.94 25.82 24.88
N SER A 242 -1.86 25.01 25.43
CA SER A 242 -1.60 23.62 25.78
C SER A 242 -2.22 22.70 24.74
N PRO A 243 -1.77 21.44 24.64
CA PRO A 243 -2.41 20.46 23.79
C PRO A 243 -3.90 20.31 24.13
N THR A 244 -4.75 20.02 23.14
CA THR A 244 -6.17 19.75 23.39
C THR A 244 -6.34 18.47 24.23
N ILE A 245 -5.52 17.45 23.97
CA ILE A 245 -5.37 16.26 24.81
C ILE A 245 -3.88 16.00 25.01
N ASP A 246 -3.46 15.88 26.26
CA ASP A 246 -2.07 15.64 26.65
C ASP A 246 -1.98 14.25 27.33
N ILE A 247 -1.37 13.29 26.64
CA ILE A 247 -1.26 11.90 27.09
C ILE A 247 0.11 11.69 27.74
N LYS A 248 0.11 11.64 29.09
CA LYS A 248 1.31 11.45 29.93
C LYS A 248 1.36 10.10 30.64
N ALA A 249 0.23 9.40 30.66
CA ALA A 249 0.12 8.06 31.21
C ALA A 249 1.20 7.13 30.63
N ALA A 250 1.60 6.13 31.40
CA ALA A 250 2.25 4.97 30.80
C ALA A 250 1.34 4.47 29.66
N ALA A 251 1.89 4.27 28.47
CA ALA A 251 1.12 4.03 27.23
C ALA A 251 0.23 2.77 27.23
N ASP A 252 0.27 1.97 28.31
CA ASP A 252 -0.46 0.72 28.44
C ASP A 252 -1.97 0.94 28.31
N LYS A 253 -2.50 0.64 27.12
CA LYS A 253 -3.93 0.60 26.77
C LYS A 253 -4.69 1.91 26.96
N VAL A 254 -4.05 3.05 26.72
CA VAL A 254 -4.82 4.29 26.50
C VAL A 254 -5.56 4.18 25.17
N VAL A 255 -6.87 4.41 25.16
CA VAL A 255 -7.72 4.35 23.96
C VAL A 255 -8.50 5.66 23.83
N ILE A 256 -8.31 6.36 22.72
CA ILE A 256 -9.16 7.48 22.31
C ILE A 256 -9.89 7.04 21.05
N GLN A 257 -11.23 7.05 21.09
CA GLN A 257 -12.00 6.54 19.97
C GLN A 257 -13.29 7.31 19.68
N ASN A 258 -13.70 7.33 18.41
CA ASN A 258 -14.96 7.94 17.97
C ASN A 258 -15.11 9.41 18.40
N CYS A 259 -14.01 10.16 18.51
CA CYS A 259 -14.00 11.55 18.94
C CYS A 259 -13.83 12.50 17.75
N ILE A 260 -14.33 13.73 17.88
CA ILE A 260 -14.04 14.86 16.98
C ILE A 260 -13.12 15.80 17.74
N ILE A 261 -11.91 16.03 17.25
CA ILE A 261 -10.88 16.81 17.93
C ILE A 261 -10.47 17.95 17.01
N GLY A 262 -10.52 19.17 17.51
CA GLY A 262 -10.17 20.34 16.72
C GLY A 262 -10.06 21.59 17.56
N LYS A 263 -9.74 22.69 16.91
CA LYS A 263 -9.56 23.98 17.60
C LYS A 263 -10.89 24.55 18.08
N SER A 264 -10.83 25.41 19.11
CA SER A 264 -11.96 26.27 19.46
C SER A 264 -11.77 27.68 18.90
N GLY A 265 -12.89 28.32 18.56
CA GLY A 265 -12.92 29.74 18.23
C GLY A 265 -13.66 30.07 16.94
N SER A 266 -14.05 31.35 16.82
CA SER A 266 -14.36 32.01 15.56
C SER A 266 -13.16 32.91 15.26
N ALA A 267 -12.53 32.78 14.10
CA ALA A 267 -11.40 33.62 13.71
C ALA A 267 -11.84 35.10 13.75
N PRO A 268 -11.44 35.90 14.76
CA PRO A 268 -10.20 36.70 14.62
C PRO A 268 -9.50 37.13 15.95
N TYR A 269 -8.25 37.60 15.82
CA TYR A 269 -7.47 38.41 16.81
C TYR A 269 -6.86 37.73 18.04
N TYR A 270 -5.90 36.82 17.87
CA TYR A 270 -4.87 36.61 18.91
C TYR A 270 -3.46 36.66 18.31
N TYR A 271 -2.71 37.69 18.72
CA TYR A 271 -1.37 38.06 18.23
C TYR A 271 -0.23 37.28 18.91
N ASN A 272 -0.54 36.24 19.69
CA ASN A 272 0.44 35.46 20.46
C ASN A 272 0.29 33.94 20.28
N ALA A 273 -0.36 33.49 19.20
CA ALA A 273 -0.58 32.07 18.95
C ALA A 273 0.78 31.34 18.79
N GLN A 274 1.03 30.39 19.67
CA GLN A 274 2.04 29.35 19.41
C GLN A 274 1.34 28.24 18.61
N ALA A 275 2.14 27.35 18.01
CA ALA A 275 1.62 26.12 17.41
C ALA A 275 0.74 25.38 18.43
N GLU A 276 -0.47 24.99 18.03
CA GLU A 276 -1.38 24.17 18.80
C GLU A 276 -1.21 22.70 18.39
N GLU A 277 -1.01 21.85 19.40
CA GLU A 277 -1.09 20.39 19.26
C GLU A 277 -2.50 19.94 19.64
N LEU A 278 -3.21 19.20 18.77
CA LEU A 278 -4.52 18.65 19.17
C LEU A 278 -4.31 17.47 20.14
N ILE A 279 -3.40 16.56 19.82
CA ILE A 279 -2.94 15.52 20.74
C ILE A 279 -1.43 15.60 20.87
N ASN A 280 -0.95 15.68 22.09
CA ASN A 280 0.45 15.37 22.43
C ASN A 280 0.53 13.98 23.06
N PHE A 281 1.35 13.10 22.49
CA PHE A 281 1.65 11.79 23.03
C PHE A 281 3.08 11.76 23.60
N ASP A 282 3.20 12.13 24.88
CA ASP A 282 4.45 12.13 25.66
C ASP A 282 4.33 11.15 26.84
N ALA A 283 4.05 9.89 26.52
CA ALA A 283 3.86 8.84 27.50
C ALA A 283 5.19 8.49 28.20
N VAL A 284 5.21 8.56 29.54
CA VAL A 284 6.37 8.14 30.35
C VAL A 284 6.45 6.62 30.37
N VAL A 285 7.48 6.04 29.75
CA VAL A 285 7.66 4.58 29.71
C VAL A 285 8.78 4.15 30.67
N SER A 286 8.41 3.54 31.80
CA SER A 286 9.36 2.84 32.66
C SER A 286 9.67 1.47 32.04
N TYR A 287 10.86 1.34 31.42
CA TYR A 287 11.48 0.15 30.84
C TYR A 287 10.83 -1.22 31.15
N ALA A 288 10.26 -1.86 30.11
CA ALA A 288 10.39 -3.27 29.70
C ALA A 288 9.08 -3.84 29.11
N PRO A 289 9.10 -4.59 27.99
CA PRO A 289 7.93 -5.38 27.55
C PRO A 289 7.46 -6.33 28.68
N PRO A 290 6.15 -6.59 28.82
CA PRO A 290 5.15 -6.64 27.75
C PRO A 290 4.06 -5.54 27.85
N TYR A 291 4.39 -4.34 28.34
CA TYR A 291 3.37 -3.28 28.53
C TYR A 291 2.86 -2.70 27.22
N GLY A 292 1.55 -2.39 27.20
CA GLY A 292 0.70 -2.27 26.02
C GLY A 292 0.79 -0.97 25.23
N TYR A 293 0.14 -1.02 24.07
CA TYR A 293 0.04 0.04 23.07
C TYR A 293 -1.08 1.03 23.41
N ALA A 294 -0.91 2.28 23.00
CA ALA A 294 -1.98 3.27 22.96
C ALA A 294 -2.67 3.24 21.58
N TYR A 295 -3.96 3.55 21.54
CA TYR A 295 -4.78 3.50 20.33
C TYR A 295 -5.57 4.80 20.15
N ILE A 296 -5.47 5.38 18.96
CA ILE A 296 -6.32 6.48 18.50
C ILE A 296 -7.08 5.97 17.28
N THR A 297 -8.41 5.81 17.39
CA THR A 297 -9.19 5.17 16.32
C THR A 297 -10.60 5.68 16.09
N GLY A 298 -11.03 5.77 14.83
CA GLY A 298 -12.37 6.26 14.50
C GLY A 298 -12.56 7.75 14.81
N CYS A 299 -11.47 8.50 15.01
CA CYS A 299 -11.52 9.91 15.36
C CYS A 299 -11.47 10.80 14.10
N THR A 300 -12.01 12.01 14.22
CA THR A 300 -11.88 13.08 13.21
C THR A 300 -11.03 14.21 13.79
N PHE A 301 -10.03 14.64 13.04
CA PHE A 301 -9.13 15.76 13.38
C PHE A 301 -9.34 16.91 12.40
N ASP A 302 -9.45 18.12 12.92
CA ASP A 302 -9.63 19.33 12.11
C ASP A 302 -8.69 20.44 12.58
N THR A 303 -7.69 20.76 11.76
CA THR A 303 -6.75 21.87 12.00
C THR A 303 -7.14 23.14 11.22
N THR A 304 -8.18 23.11 10.37
CA THR A 304 -8.54 24.16 9.39
C THR A 304 -9.04 25.49 9.96
N LEU A 305 -9.23 25.57 11.28
CA LEU A 305 -9.59 26.81 11.95
C LEU A 305 -8.35 27.70 12.09
N ARG A 306 -8.11 28.55 11.09
CA ARG A 306 -7.02 29.54 11.07
C ARG A 306 -7.39 30.91 11.64
N SER A 307 -6.38 31.62 12.15
CA SER A 307 -6.41 33.08 12.34
C SER A 307 -6.52 33.79 10.98
N VAL A 308 -7.54 34.63 10.76
CA VAL A 308 -7.71 35.43 9.51
C VAL A 308 -6.58 36.44 9.29
N LEU A 309 -5.80 36.75 10.33
CA LEU A 309 -4.66 37.64 10.23
C LEU A 309 -3.42 36.79 9.99
N ALA A 310 -2.87 36.85 8.77
CA ALA A 310 -1.56 36.31 8.47
C ALA A 310 -0.55 36.91 9.47
N PRO A 311 -0.06 36.13 10.45
CA PRO A 311 0.98 36.64 11.31
C PRO A 311 2.22 36.86 10.43
N THR A 312 3.07 37.82 10.79
CA THR A 312 4.35 38.06 10.08
C THR A 312 5.29 36.85 10.14
N THR A 313 4.98 35.88 10.99
CA THR A 313 5.62 34.58 11.13
C THR A 313 4.53 33.51 11.04
N PRO A 314 4.59 32.57 10.09
CA PRO A 314 3.63 31.46 10.05
C PRO A 314 3.64 30.67 11.37
N ILE A 315 2.47 30.26 11.83
CA ILE A 315 2.29 29.34 12.95
C ILE A 315 1.61 28.11 12.36
N TYR A 316 2.13 26.94 12.69
CA TYR A 316 1.76 25.66 12.11
C TYR A 316 1.32 24.74 13.21
N ASP A 317 0.15 24.14 13.05
CA ASP A 317 -0.46 23.30 14.07
C ASP A 317 -0.25 21.82 13.76
N THR A 318 -0.25 20.97 14.78
CA THR A 318 -0.07 19.53 14.62
C THR A 318 -1.28 18.79 15.19
N ALA A 319 -1.94 17.94 14.39
CA ALA A 319 -3.08 17.18 14.93
C ALA A 319 -2.65 16.09 15.91
N ILE A 320 -1.61 15.31 15.61
CA ILE A 320 -1.04 14.35 16.57
C ILE A 320 0.48 14.50 16.57
N ASP A 321 1.03 14.97 17.69
CA ASP A 321 2.47 14.97 17.93
C ASP A 321 2.85 13.74 18.77
N VAL A 322 3.76 12.92 18.23
CA VAL A 322 4.17 11.63 18.78
C VAL A 322 5.59 11.73 19.31
N ASN A 323 5.71 12.05 20.60
CA ASN A 323 6.97 12.22 21.31
C ASN A 323 7.49 10.94 22.00
N SER A 324 6.69 9.85 21.99
CA SER A 324 7.02 8.57 22.61
C SER A 324 6.64 7.39 21.70
N TRP A 325 7.02 6.16 22.07
CA TRP A 325 6.81 4.95 21.25
C TRP A 325 5.53 4.19 21.63
N GLY A 326 5.06 3.30 20.73
CA GLY A 326 3.97 2.36 21.02
C GLY A 326 2.56 2.91 20.77
N LEU A 327 2.42 3.91 19.88
CA LEU A 327 1.12 4.44 19.46
C LEU A 327 0.64 3.76 18.17
N THR A 328 -0.63 3.37 18.15
CA THR A 328 -1.36 2.95 16.94
C THR A 328 -2.42 3.98 16.60
N ILE A 329 -2.35 4.51 15.39
CA ILE A 329 -3.29 5.46 14.80
C ILE A 329 -4.00 4.70 13.67
N SER A 330 -5.32 4.54 13.77
CA SER A 330 -6.06 3.82 12.71
C SER A 330 -7.51 4.22 12.52
N ASN A 331 -8.02 4.12 11.30
CA ASN A 331 -9.41 4.45 10.95
C ASN A 331 -9.81 5.89 11.31
N ASN A 332 -8.88 6.84 11.26
CA ASN A 332 -9.14 8.24 11.56
C ASN A 332 -9.31 9.06 10.27
N THR A 333 -9.93 10.23 10.38
CA THR A 333 -10.03 11.22 9.30
C THR A 333 -9.35 12.51 9.74
N PHE A 334 -8.50 13.09 8.89
CA PHE A 334 -7.81 14.35 9.16
C PHE A 334 -8.16 15.38 8.09
N ALA A 335 -8.50 16.59 8.51
CA ALA A 335 -8.60 17.79 7.70
C ALA A 335 -7.46 18.75 8.10
N VAL A 336 -6.47 18.89 7.22
CA VAL A 336 -5.20 19.58 7.47
C VAL A 336 -5.17 20.92 6.73
N ASP A 337 -5.03 22.03 7.45
CA ASP A 337 -4.85 23.35 6.82
C ASP A 337 -3.47 23.49 6.17
N SER A 338 -3.29 24.54 5.39
CA SER A 338 -1.99 24.93 4.86
C SER A 338 -0.96 25.05 5.99
N GLY A 339 0.23 24.52 5.77
CA GLY A 339 1.34 24.59 6.74
C GLY A 339 1.17 23.75 8.01
N ASP A 340 -0.01 23.22 8.31
CA ASP A 340 -0.23 22.33 9.46
C ASP A 340 0.21 20.89 9.14
N THR A 341 0.45 20.09 10.17
CA THR A 341 0.84 18.68 10.07
C THR A 341 -0.24 17.76 10.66
N ALA A 342 -0.63 16.70 9.96
CA ALA A 342 -1.60 15.75 10.50
C ALA A 342 -0.99 14.89 11.62
N ILE A 343 0.17 14.28 11.36
CA ILE A 343 0.87 13.43 12.32
C ILE A 343 2.36 13.76 12.25
N ASP A 344 2.97 14.18 13.36
CA ASP A 344 4.41 14.30 13.50
C ASP A 344 4.95 13.17 14.38
N VAL A 345 5.92 12.43 13.87
CA VAL A 345 6.61 11.35 14.59
C VAL A 345 7.98 11.85 15.02
N ALA A 346 7.98 12.60 16.12
CA ALA A 346 9.16 13.28 16.67
C ALA A 346 9.99 12.42 17.64
N GLY A 347 9.38 11.45 18.34
CA GLY A 347 10.04 10.56 19.30
C GLY A 347 9.86 9.08 18.99
N GLY A 348 10.75 8.22 19.53
CA GLY A 348 10.62 6.77 19.39
C GLY A 348 11.87 5.97 19.73
N PHE A 349 11.68 4.74 20.21
CA PHE A 349 12.74 3.74 20.38
C PHE A 349 12.72 2.81 19.16
N LEU A 350 13.89 2.43 18.62
CA LEU A 350 14.01 1.68 17.35
C LEU A 350 13.19 0.38 17.24
N TYR A 351 12.78 -0.21 18.37
CA TYR A 351 12.08 -1.50 18.40
C TYR A 351 10.56 -1.42 18.21
N PHE A 352 9.93 -0.25 18.45
CA PHE A 352 8.47 -0.12 18.42
C PHE A 352 8.05 1.06 17.52
N PRO A 353 7.53 0.80 16.32
CA PRO A 353 7.07 1.86 15.44
C PRO A 353 5.79 2.52 15.95
N THR A 354 5.56 3.76 15.53
CA THR A 354 4.22 4.33 15.43
C THR A 354 3.53 3.69 14.23
N ALA A 355 2.46 2.94 14.49
CA ALA A 355 1.68 2.27 13.44
C ALA A 355 0.55 3.18 12.98
N ILE A 356 0.49 3.50 11.69
CA ILE A 356 -0.51 4.34 11.05
C ILE A 356 -1.20 3.49 9.98
N SER A 357 -2.52 3.34 10.04
CA SER A 357 -3.21 2.44 9.11
C SER A 357 -4.66 2.79 8.87
N THR A 358 -5.18 2.54 7.67
CA THR A 358 -6.60 2.79 7.32
C THR A 358 -7.05 4.25 7.54
N ASP A 359 -6.12 5.20 7.66
CA ASP A 359 -6.42 6.61 7.94
C ASP A 359 -6.70 7.38 6.63
N THR A 360 -7.58 8.37 6.69
CA THR A 360 -7.86 9.31 5.59
C THR A 360 -7.31 10.68 5.94
N ILE A 361 -6.21 11.08 5.30
CA ILE A 361 -5.56 12.37 5.54
C ILE A 361 -5.78 13.26 4.33
N THR A 362 -6.51 14.37 4.53
CA THR A 362 -6.81 15.34 3.47
C THR A 362 -6.65 16.76 3.95
N GLY A 363 -6.49 17.73 3.04
CA GLY A 363 -6.27 19.11 3.46
C GLY A 363 -6.37 20.17 2.37
N SER A 364 -5.87 21.36 2.71
CA SER A 364 -5.71 22.52 1.82
C SER A 364 -4.25 23.00 1.85
N SER A 365 -3.34 22.13 1.42
CA SER A 365 -1.88 22.38 1.35
C SER A 365 -1.08 22.27 2.67
N GLY A 366 -1.46 21.36 3.58
CA GLY A 366 -0.66 20.97 4.77
C GLY A 366 0.25 19.75 4.55
N THR A 367 0.95 19.30 5.57
CA THR A 367 1.76 18.06 5.57
C THR A 367 0.95 16.89 6.15
N GLY A 368 0.98 15.75 5.47
CA GLY A 368 0.27 14.55 5.93
C GLY A 368 0.93 13.90 7.15
N VAL A 369 1.99 13.13 6.91
CA VAL A 369 2.83 12.56 7.97
C VAL A 369 4.23 13.11 7.88
N GLN A 370 4.70 13.67 8.99
CA GLN A 370 6.07 14.09 9.19
C GLN A 370 6.79 13.09 10.10
N VAL A 371 8.02 12.74 9.78
CA VAL A 371 8.87 11.87 10.63
C VAL A 371 10.17 12.60 10.91
N THR A 372 10.27 13.17 12.10
CA THR A 372 11.42 14.01 12.49
C THR A 372 12.57 13.17 13.06
N ALA A 373 12.30 12.13 13.87
CA ALA A 373 13.34 11.25 14.42
C ALA A 373 12.90 9.82 14.82
N GLY A 374 11.59 9.50 14.76
CA GLY A 374 11.06 8.20 15.20
C GLY A 374 11.03 7.10 14.14
N ARG A 375 10.32 6.01 14.43
CA ARG A 375 10.05 4.93 13.46
C ARG A 375 8.56 4.91 13.12
N ALA A 376 8.19 5.00 11.85
CA ALA A 376 6.80 4.99 11.39
C ALA A 376 6.53 3.81 10.44
N GLU A 377 5.38 3.15 10.62
CA GLU A 377 4.86 2.15 9.70
C GLU A 377 3.47 2.58 9.21
N ILE A 378 3.38 2.98 7.95
CA ILE A 378 2.15 3.43 7.29
C ILE A 378 1.63 2.31 6.40
N SER A 379 0.40 1.85 6.62
CA SER A 379 -0.15 0.67 5.93
C SER A 379 -1.67 0.64 5.78
N GLY A 380 -2.23 -0.47 5.28
CA GLY A 380 -3.66 -0.77 5.42
C GLY A 380 -4.60 0.14 4.64
N GLY A 381 -4.19 0.68 3.50
CA GLY A 381 -5.06 1.55 2.69
C GLY A 381 -5.08 3.00 3.13
N THR A 382 -4.11 3.47 3.93
CA THR A 382 -4.03 4.90 4.31
C THR A 382 -3.96 5.79 3.07
N THR A 383 -4.79 6.83 3.02
CA THR A 383 -4.90 7.73 1.88
C THR A 383 -4.47 9.16 2.22
N PHE A 384 -3.74 9.79 1.31
CA PHE A 384 -3.28 11.17 1.36
C PHE A 384 -3.82 11.93 0.14
N SER A 385 -4.53 13.05 0.36
CA SER A 385 -5.13 13.81 -0.75
C SER A 385 -5.21 15.32 -0.50
N ASN A 386 -4.97 16.13 -1.53
CA ASN A 386 -5.08 17.61 -1.47
C ASN A 386 -4.14 18.30 -0.45
N LEU A 387 -3.03 17.64 -0.12
CA LEU A 387 -2.00 18.15 0.80
C LEU A 387 -0.95 18.98 0.03
N ALA A 388 -0.05 19.68 0.72
CA ALA A 388 1.14 20.23 0.07
C ALA A 388 2.09 19.08 -0.24
N THR A 389 2.44 18.34 0.81
CA THR A 389 3.28 17.15 0.78
C THR A 389 2.60 16.05 1.60
N ALA A 390 2.53 14.83 1.08
CA ALA A 390 1.91 13.72 1.81
C ALA A 390 2.83 13.20 2.92
N LEU A 391 4.11 13.04 2.61
CA LEU A 391 5.11 12.49 3.51
C LEU A 391 6.35 13.38 3.56
N GLU A 392 6.75 13.76 4.77
CA GLU A 392 7.93 14.59 5.02
C GLU A 392 8.86 13.86 5.99
N ILE A 393 9.97 13.32 5.49
CA ILE A 393 10.85 12.43 6.26
C ILE A 393 12.13 13.18 6.59
N GLY A 394 12.20 13.77 7.78
CA GLY A 394 13.33 14.54 8.29
C GLY A 394 14.35 13.74 9.11
N GLY A 395 14.03 12.48 9.45
CA GLY A 395 14.90 11.56 10.18
C GLY A 395 14.19 10.24 10.50
N GLY A 396 14.90 9.31 11.15
CA GLY A 396 14.32 8.05 11.60
C GLY A 396 14.20 6.96 10.52
N THR A 397 13.24 6.02 10.67
CA THR A 397 12.99 4.95 9.69
C THR A 397 11.49 4.85 9.39
N THR A 398 11.14 4.94 8.11
CA THR A 398 9.74 4.95 7.67
C THR A 398 9.50 3.84 6.67
N THR A 399 8.45 3.06 6.90
CA THR A 399 7.94 2.08 5.94
C THR A 399 6.53 2.47 5.54
N VAL A 400 6.27 2.52 4.24
CA VAL A 400 4.97 2.80 3.63
C VAL A 400 4.58 1.63 2.76
N LYS A 401 3.36 1.15 2.97
CA LYS A 401 2.81 -0.03 2.31
C LYS A 401 1.33 0.21 2.03
N ASP A 402 0.79 -0.39 0.96
CA ASP A 402 -0.65 -0.41 0.69
C ASP A 402 -1.31 0.98 0.81
N SER A 403 -0.65 2.06 0.39
CA SER A 403 -1.10 3.44 0.63
C SER A 403 -1.39 4.17 -0.67
N THR A 404 -2.22 5.21 -0.62
CA THR A 404 -2.56 6.02 -1.79
C THR A 404 -2.20 7.48 -1.55
N ILE A 405 -1.37 8.06 -2.41
CA ILE A 405 -0.94 9.47 -2.37
C ILE A 405 -1.38 10.14 -3.68
N THR A 406 -2.21 11.18 -3.59
CA THR A 406 -2.77 11.87 -4.77
C THR A 406 -2.94 13.36 -4.52
N GLY A 407 -2.91 14.17 -5.58
CA GLY A 407 -3.31 15.58 -5.51
C GLY A 407 -2.46 16.46 -4.59
N CYS A 408 -1.17 16.14 -4.42
CA CYS A 408 -0.24 16.97 -3.66
C CYS A 408 0.04 18.29 -4.42
N GLY A 409 -0.02 19.42 -3.72
CA GLY A 409 0.17 20.77 -4.25
C GLY A 409 1.64 21.16 -4.46
N GLN A 410 2.58 20.40 -3.91
CA GLN A 410 4.03 20.58 -4.04
C GLN A 410 4.67 19.25 -4.49
N VAL A 411 5.62 18.71 -3.73
CA VAL A 411 6.20 17.37 -3.94
C VAL A 411 5.35 16.34 -3.19
N ALA A 412 5.11 15.16 -3.76
CA ALA A 412 4.32 14.15 -3.06
C ALA A 412 5.03 13.63 -1.79
N ILE A 413 6.34 13.39 -1.88
CA ILE A 413 7.19 12.87 -0.80
C ILE A 413 8.48 13.68 -0.75
N THR A 414 8.82 14.22 0.40
CA THR A 414 10.11 14.87 0.64
C THR A 414 10.89 14.07 1.67
N ALA A 415 12.14 13.77 1.38
CA ALA A 415 13.07 13.12 2.29
C ALA A 415 14.28 14.03 2.52
N TYR A 416 14.41 14.59 3.71
CA TYR A 416 15.61 15.32 4.14
C TYR A 416 16.60 14.35 4.79
N TYR A 417 17.83 14.84 5.01
CA TYR A 417 18.89 14.20 5.80
C TYR A 417 18.40 13.01 6.63
N ILE A 418 18.59 11.80 6.11
CA ILE A 418 18.27 10.60 6.87
C ILE A 418 19.56 10.06 7.43
N PRO A 419 19.90 10.33 8.71
CA PRO A 419 21.15 9.86 9.28
C PRO A 419 21.23 8.34 9.14
N ALA A 420 22.41 7.84 8.78
CA ALA A 420 22.80 6.47 9.09
C ALA A 420 22.94 6.36 10.62
N ALA A 421 21.82 6.40 11.34
CA ALA A 421 21.67 6.44 12.80
C ALA A 421 22.49 7.55 13.51
N PRO A 422 21.84 8.53 14.18
CA PRO A 422 22.54 9.25 15.24
C PRO A 422 22.68 8.29 16.43
N ALA A 423 23.88 8.22 16.98
CA ALA A 423 24.22 7.41 18.14
C ALA A 423 23.23 7.63 19.31
N ILE A 424 22.29 6.70 19.49
CA ILE A 424 21.57 6.50 20.76
C ILE A 424 21.78 5.05 21.17
N ASN A 425 22.87 4.83 21.92
CA ASN A 425 23.31 3.62 22.61
C ASN A 425 23.11 2.27 21.89
N VAL A 426 24.12 1.96 21.07
CA VAL A 426 24.43 0.65 20.51
C VAL A 426 24.86 -0.32 21.60
N ALA A 427 24.26 -1.51 21.64
CA ALA A 427 24.94 -2.68 22.21
C ALA A 427 24.78 -3.98 21.40
N SER A 428 23.84 -4.13 20.45
CA SER A 428 23.74 -5.42 19.74
C SER A 428 22.91 -5.48 18.45
N VAL A 429 22.82 -4.43 17.62
CA VAL A 429 22.15 -4.56 16.31
C VAL A 429 23.02 -3.94 15.23
N GLY A 430 23.49 -4.78 14.29
CA GLY A 430 24.13 -4.37 13.05
C GLY A 430 23.13 -3.60 12.22
N ALA A 431 23.31 -2.29 12.18
CA ALA A 431 22.46 -1.32 11.51
C ALA A 431 22.98 -1.07 10.10
N THR A 432 22.08 -1.10 9.10
CA THR A 432 21.99 -0.17 7.96
C THR A 432 20.90 -0.66 6.98
N ALA A 433 19.65 -0.51 7.45
CA ALA A 433 18.44 -0.62 6.64
C ALA A 433 18.25 0.62 5.75
N PRO A 434 17.55 0.56 4.59
CA PRO A 434 17.03 1.76 3.97
C PRO A 434 16.09 2.44 4.97
N THR A 435 16.19 3.76 5.02
CA THR A 435 15.53 4.56 6.05
C THR A 435 14.17 5.07 5.59
N LEU A 436 13.90 5.04 4.29
CA LEU A 436 12.56 5.15 3.70
C LEU A 436 12.31 3.98 2.76
N THR A 437 11.29 3.17 3.04
CA THR A 437 10.83 2.09 2.16
C THR A 437 9.38 2.33 1.80
N ILE A 438 9.05 2.32 0.50
CA ILE A 438 7.69 2.52 -0.01
C ILE A 438 7.38 1.41 -1.01
N THR A 439 6.32 0.65 -0.74
CA THR A 439 5.89 -0.49 -1.55
C THR A 439 4.39 -0.56 -1.70
N ASN A 440 3.94 -1.23 -2.76
CA ASN A 440 2.53 -1.51 -3.03
C ASN A 440 1.61 -0.29 -2.85
N SER A 441 2.12 0.88 -3.23
CA SER A 441 1.41 2.14 -3.04
C SER A 441 1.10 2.76 -4.39
N VAL A 442 -0.02 3.47 -4.45
CA VAL A 442 -0.42 4.27 -5.61
C VAL A 442 -0.01 5.70 -5.36
N ILE A 443 0.90 6.25 -6.15
CA ILE A 443 1.49 7.58 -5.92
C ILE A 443 1.37 8.39 -7.20
N THR A 444 0.57 9.43 -7.15
CA THR A 444 0.59 10.48 -8.18
C THR A 444 1.59 11.54 -7.75
N ALA A 445 2.45 11.96 -8.68
CA ALA A 445 3.32 13.11 -8.46
C ALA A 445 2.50 14.30 -7.96
N GLY A 446 3.12 15.15 -7.15
CA GLY A 446 2.54 16.44 -6.86
C GLY A 446 2.60 17.37 -8.08
N VAL A 447 2.49 18.67 -7.85
CA VAL A 447 2.70 19.68 -8.92
C VAL A 447 4.17 19.70 -9.39
N ASP A 448 5.08 19.20 -8.54
CA ASP A 448 6.49 19.05 -8.83
C ASP A 448 6.87 17.57 -9.08
N GLU A 449 7.66 16.95 -8.20
CA GLU A 449 8.12 15.57 -8.33
C GLU A 449 7.28 14.56 -7.52
N ILE A 450 7.52 13.27 -7.78
CA ILE A 450 7.05 12.17 -6.92
C ILE A 450 7.81 12.18 -5.60
N LEU A 451 9.13 12.30 -5.69
CA LEU A 451 10.05 12.23 -4.57
C LEU A 451 11.13 13.29 -4.78
N GLU A 452 11.39 14.07 -3.74
CA GLU A 452 12.55 14.94 -3.61
C GLU A 452 13.38 14.47 -2.42
N VAL A 453 14.66 14.21 -2.65
CA VAL A 453 15.65 13.94 -1.59
C VAL A 453 16.51 15.18 -1.42
N ASP A 454 16.27 15.97 -0.38
CA ASP A 454 16.98 17.22 -0.15
C ASP A 454 18.28 17.03 0.65
N ALA A 455 19.33 17.76 0.28
CA ALA A 455 20.66 17.71 0.86
C ALA A 455 20.96 19.03 1.60
N THR A 456 20.65 19.10 2.88
CA THR A 456 21.12 20.20 3.72
C THR A 456 22.61 19.99 4.08
N ALA A 457 23.51 20.54 3.26
CA ALA A 457 24.90 21.00 3.51
C ALA A 457 25.95 20.11 4.23
N ASN A 458 25.65 18.90 4.74
CA ASN A 458 26.65 18.00 5.32
C ASN A 458 26.97 16.85 4.35
N THR A 459 28.22 16.76 3.88
CA THR A 459 28.65 15.96 2.72
C THR A 459 29.00 14.50 3.02
N ASP A 460 28.86 14.06 4.27
CA ASP A 460 29.55 12.84 4.75
C ASP A 460 28.60 11.63 4.96
N ASP A 461 27.27 11.80 4.86
CA ASP A 461 26.28 10.75 5.12
C ASP A 461 25.22 10.60 3.99
N ALA A 462 24.88 9.36 3.65
CA ALA A 462 24.03 8.97 2.51
C ALA A 462 22.56 8.74 2.90
N SER A 463 21.60 9.37 2.20
CA SER A 463 20.18 8.99 2.28
C SER A 463 19.92 7.70 1.50
N LEU A 464 19.18 6.76 2.07
CA LEU A 464 18.85 5.46 1.46
C LEU A 464 17.33 5.31 1.29
N VAL A 465 16.86 5.44 0.05
CA VAL A 465 15.44 5.29 -0.31
C VAL A 465 15.22 4.06 -1.17
N ALA A 466 14.24 3.23 -0.78
CA ALA A 466 13.72 2.13 -1.58
C ALA A 466 12.26 2.42 -1.94
N LEU A 467 12.03 2.90 -3.15
CA LEU A 467 10.71 3.14 -3.73
C LEU A 467 10.48 2.05 -4.77
N MET A 468 9.85 0.93 -4.43
CA MET A 468 9.78 -0.23 -5.32
C MET A 468 8.39 -0.86 -5.31
N PHE A 469 7.98 -1.47 -6.43
CA PHE A 469 6.68 -2.15 -6.57
C PHE A 469 5.48 -1.23 -6.33
N ASN A 470 5.56 0.01 -6.81
CA ASN A 470 4.50 1.01 -6.71
C ASN A 470 3.86 1.29 -8.07
N ASP A 471 2.63 1.79 -8.03
CA ASP A 471 1.94 2.39 -9.17
C ASP A 471 2.15 3.90 -9.14
N LEU A 472 3.06 4.38 -9.98
CA LEU A 472 3.47 5.78 -10.06
C LEU A 472 2.84 6.44 -11.28
N SER A 473 2.30 7.65 -11.11
CA SER A 473 1.76 8.44 -12.22
C SER A 473 2.11 9.92 -12.09
N GLY A 474 1.94 10.69 -13.17
CA GLY A 474 2.28 12.13 -13.17
C GLY A 474 3.78 12.44 -13.13
N ASN A 475 4.65 11.45 -13.34
CA ASN A 475 6.11 11.55 -13.18
C ASN A 475 6.85 12.38 -14.24
N ALA A 476 6.23 13.40 -14.85
CA ALA A 476 6.86 14.20 -15.90
C ALA A 476 8.17 14.89 -15.46
N LYS A 477 8.31 15.19 -14.16
CA LYS A 477 9.52 15.71 -13.52
C LYS A 477 10.36 14.66 -12.79
N GLY A 478 9.93 13.39 -12.83
CA GLY A 478 10.66 12.26 -12.29
C GLY A 478 10.82 12.27 -10.77
N ILE A 479 12.04 11.93 -10.34
CA ILE A 479 12.50 11.92 -8.96
C ILE A 479 13.73 12.82 -8.89
N ASP A 480 13.72 13.76 -7.94
CA ASP A 480 14.88 14.58 -7.62
C ASP A 480 15.66 13.95 -6.46
N ASN A 481 16.93 13.65 -6.68
CA ASN A 481 17.86 13.11 -5.67
C ASN A 481 18.81 14.17 -5.08
N ASN A 482 18.58 15.44 -5.44
CA ASN A 482 19.45 16.59 -5.25
C ASN A 482 20.88 16.32 -5.76
N ASP A 483 21.08 16.56 -7.05
CA ASP A 483 22.29 16.33 -7.85
C ASP A 483 23.63 16.80 -7.23
N ALA A 484 23.58 17.66 -6.21
CA ALA A 484 24.77 18.11 -5.50
C ALA A 484 25.38 17.05 -4.57
N ASN A 485 24.62 16.02 -4.15
CA ASN A 485 25.10 15.00 -3.21
C ASN A 485 25.07 13.58 -3.81
N THR A 486 26.20 13.14 -4.36
CA THR A 486 26.36 11.78 -4.92
C THR A 486 26.26 10.65 -3.88
N ALA A 487 26.17 10.97 -2.58
CA ALA A 487 25.96 9.98 -1.53
C ALA A 487 24.51 9.54 -1.42
N ASN A 488 23.53 10.33 -1.89
CA ASN A 488 22.13 9.91 -1.86
C ASN A 488 21.90 8.76 -2.85
N ILE A 489 21.36 7.64 -2.38
CA ILE A 489 21.03 6.47 -3.18
C ILE A 489 19.52 6.28 -3.17
N VAL A 490 18.91 6.48 -4.34
CA VAL A 490 17.49 6.18 -4.56
C VAL A 490 17.38 4.95 -5.44
N ASN A 491 16.88 3.85 -4.86
CA ASN A 491 16.47 2.69 -5.63
C ASN A 491 14.98 2.80 -5.95
N ALA A 492 14.68 3.19 -7.19
CA ALA A 492 13.35 3.33 -7.76
C ALA A 492 13.05 2.28 -8.85
N THR A 493 13.68 1.10 -8.75
CA THR A 493 13.51 0.01 -9.70
C THR A 493 12.17 -0.72 -9.52
N VAL A 494 11.71 -1.41 -10.56
CA VAL A 494 10.52 -2.29 -10.51
C VAL A 494 9.24 -1.56 -10.05
N ASN A 495 9.05 -0.32 -10.50
CA ASN A 495 7.78 0.40 -10.40
C ASN A 495 7.06 0.42 -11.74
N TRP A 496 5.73 0.52 -11.68
CA TRP A 496 4.92 0.95 -12.81
C TRP A 496 4.94 2.47 -12.86
N TRP A 497 5.29 3.05 -14.01
CA TRP A 497 5.43 4.51 -14.16
C TRP A 497 4.24 5.14 -14.90
N GLY A 498 3.09 4.46 -14.95
CA GLY A 498 1.91 4.95 -15.67
C GLY A 498 2.00 4.81 -17.20
N ASP A 499 3.17 4.43 -17.73
CA ASP A 499 3.44 4.17 -19.15
C ASP A 499 4.37 2.96 -19.30
N ALA A 500 4.10 2.12 -20.30
CA ALA A 500 4.90 0.92 -20.61
C ALA A 500 6.27 1.26 -21.21
N ALA A 501 6.49 2.51 -21.64
CA ALA A 501 7.81 3.03 -21.98
C ALA A 501 8.69 3.28 -20.74
N GLY A 502 8.12 3.16 -19.53
CA GLY A 502 8.82 3.37 -18.27
C GLY A 502 8.80 4.83 -17.83
N PRO A 503 9.73 5.22 -16.94
CA PRO A 503 9.72 6.56 -16.39
C PRO A 503 10.06 7.65 -17.42
N ALA A 504 9.66 8.89 -17.11
CA ALA A 504 10.13 10.07 -17.84
C ALA A 504 11.67 10.19 -17.81
N LEU A 505 12.24 10.82 -18.85
CA LEU A 505 13.70 10.94 -19.03
C LEU A 505 14.41 11.91 -18.07
N TYR A 506 13.68 12.54 -17.15
CA TYR A 506 14.21 13.55 -16.23
C TYR A 506 14.50 12.93 -14.87
N PHE A 507 15.70 12.37 -14.72
CA PHE A 507 16.22 11.94 -13.43
C PHE A 507 17.59 12.53 -13.16
N ASN A 508 17.76 12.89 -11.91
CA ASN A 508 19.03 13.33 -11.35
C ASN A 508 19.98 12.13 -11.19
N SER A 509 21.28 12.43 -11.14
CA SER A 509 22.31 11.42 -10.92
C SER A 509 22.13 10.73 -9.56
N GLY A 510 22.31 9.41 -9.52
CA GLY A 510 22.12 8.59 -8.30
C GLY A 510 20.72 7.99 -8.10
N VAL A 511 19.77 8.28 -9.00
CA VAL A 511 18.49 7.54 -9.09
C VAL A 511 18.64 6.30 -9.96
N ASN A 512 18.38 5.12 -9.41
CA ASN A 512 18.24 3.90 -10.19
C ASN A 512 16.75 3.61 -10.46
N ALA A 513 16.28 3.91 -11.67
CA ALA A 513 14.92 3.60 -12.12
C ALA A 513 14.89 2.49 -13.20
N THR A 514 15.98 1.72 -13.33
CA THR A 514 16.06 0.62 -14.31
C THR A 514 15.22 -0.59 -13.90
N GLY A 515 14.95 -1.52 -14.82
CA GLY A 515 14.14 -2.70 -14.52
C GLY A 515 12.71 -2.34 -14.10
N TYR A 516 12.10 -1.34 -14.76
CA TYR A 516 10.74 -0.92 -14.51
C TYR A 516 9.73 -1.92 -15.07
N THR A 517 8.48 -1.81 -14.67
CA THR A 517 7.45 -2.79 -15.01
C THR A 517 6.63 -2.29 -16.21
N GLY A 518 6.24 -3.19 -17.11
CA GLY A 518 5.36 -2.86 -18.25
C GLY A 518 3.87 -2.75 -17.88
N SER A 519 3.52 -3.02 -16.62
CA SER A 519 2.15 -2.93 -16.10
C SER A 519 2.14 -2.69 -14.59
N THR A 520 0.96 -2.39 -14.04
CA THR A 520 0.71 -2.22 -12.60
C THR A 520 1.20 -3.41 -11.78
N THR A 521 1.81 -3.15 -10.61
CA THR A 521 2.43 -4.19 -9.77
C THR A 521 1.92 -4.17 -8.35
N THR A 522 1.96 -5.32 -7.68
CA THR A 522 1.68 -5.45 -6.25
C THR A 522 2.84 -6.19 -5.58
N GLY A 523 3.47 -5.61 -4.55
CA GLY A 523 4.67 -6.20 -3.97
C GLY A 523 4.90 -5.97 -2.48
N SER A 524 6.00 -6.52 -1.98
CA SER A 524 6.48 -6.32 -0.61
C SER A 524 8.01 -6.35 -0.59
N VAL A 525 8.61 -5.53 0.26
CA VAL A 525 10.07 -5.43 0.44
C VAL A 525 10.40 -5.55 1.93
N THR A 526 11.52 -6.18 2.23
CA THR A 526 12.13 -6.12 3.56
C THR A 526 13.65 -6.00 3.43
N THR A 527 14.27 -5.43 4.45
CA THR A 527 15.72 -5.53 4.64
C THR A 527 16.11 -6.97 4.87
N ILE A 528 17.26 -7.39 4.38
CA ILE A 528 17.57 -8.82 4.40
C ILE A 528 17.70 -9.39 5.82
N SER A 529 16.62 -10.06 6.23
CA SER A 529 16.59 -11.17 7.18
C SER A 529 16.91 -12.47 6.41
N ASN A 530 17.32 -13.54 7.09
CA ASN A 530 17.50 -14.87 6.47
C ASN A 530 16.22 -15.39 5.79
N LYS A 531 15.07 -14.73 6.00
CA LYS A 531 13.78 -15.05 5.41
C LYS A 531 12.93 -13.78 5.19
N LEU A 532 12.39 -13.62 3.99
CA LEU A 532 11.24 -12.78 3.67
C LEU A 532 10.03 -13.69 3.44
N THR A 533 8.89 -13.34 4.04
CA THR A 533 7.58 -13.89 3.66
C THR A 533 6.74 -12.70 3.22
N ALA A 534 6.63 -12.51 1.92
CA ALA A 534 5.81 -11.49 1.30
C ALA A 534 4.41 -12.07 1.04
N SER A 535 3.38 -11.32 1.38
CA SER A 535 2.00 -11.61 1.00
C SER A 535 1.51 -10.47 0.13
N THR A 536 1.09 -10.77 -1.10
CA THR A 536 0.52 -9.75 -2.00
C THR A 536 -0.94 -9.51 -1.67
N THR A 537 -1.49 -8.35 -2.01
CA THR A 537 -2.91 -7.99 -1.76
C THR A 537 -3.89 -8.99 -2.41
N VAL A 538 -3.44 -9.78 -3.38
CA VAL A 538 -4.20 -10.83 -4.08
C VAL A 538 -4.15 -12.18 -3.33
N GLY A 539 -3.56 -12.24 -2.14
CA GLY A 539 -3.47 -13.48 -1.34
C GLY A 539 -2.46 -14.49 -1.88
N VAL A 540 -1.51 -14.01 -2.68
CA VAL A 540 -0.48 -14.82 -3.32
C VAL A 540 0.83 -14.53 -2.59
N ASP A 541 1.35 -15.53 -1.89
CA ASP A 541 2.54 -15.40 -1.06
C ASP A 541 3.82 -15.70 -1.87
N VAL A 542 4.90 -14.99 -1.56
CA VAL A 542 6.26 -15.31 -2.00
C VAL A 542 7.13 -15.44 -0.77
N GLU A 543 7.75 -16.61 -0.58
CA GLU A 543 8.71 -16.82 0.50
C GLU A 543 10.11 -16.89 -0.07
N VAL A 544 10.99 -16.00 0.38
CA VAL A 544 12.38 -16.00 -0.03
C VAL A 544 13.25 -16.30 1.17
N THR A 545 13.96 -17.42 1.15
CA THR A 545 14.83 -17.87 2.25
C THR A 545 16.27 -17.96 1.77
N LEU A 546 17.17 -17.31 2.50
CA LEU A 546 18.60 -17.40 2.22
C LEU A 546 19.18 -18.58 2.98
N THR A 547 19.89 -19.45 2.26
CA THR A 547 20.71 -20.48 2.89
C THR A 547 22.11 -19.91 3.02
N THR A 548 22.52 -19.57 4.24
CA THR A 548 23.82 -18.98 4.53
C THR A 548 24.85 -20.06 4.85
N GLY A 549 26.08 -19.90 4.34
CA GLY A 549 27.23 -20.44 5.07
C GLY A 549 27.35 -19.71 6.40
N ALA A 550 27.92 -20.33 7.44
CA ALA A 550 27.87 -19.88 8.84
C ALA A 550 28.48 -18.47 9.16
N ALA A 551 28.75 -17.62 8.17
CA ALA A 551 29.38 -16.30 8.32
C ALA A 551 28.79 -15.18 7.42
N TRP A 552 27.64 -15.38 6.76
CA TRP A 552 27.04 -14.33 5.92
C TRP A 552 26.42 -13.22 6.77
N VAL A 553 26.80 -11.97 6.50
CA VAL A 553 26.22 -10.76 7.11
C VAL A 553 25.81 -9.82 5.96
N PRO A 554 24.53 -9.41 5.85
CA PRO A 554 24.10 -8.49 4.82
C PRO A 554 24.88 -7.17 4.89
N GLY A 555 25.22 -6.61 3.73
CA GLY A 555 25.80 -5.27 3.66
C GLY A 555 24.76 -4.20 3.87
N THR A 556 25.23 -2.98 4.14
CA THR A 556 24.41 -1.76 4.19
C THR A 556 23.59 -1.58 2.92
N GLY A 557 22.26 -1.47 3.06
CA GLY A 557 21.35 -1.29 1.92
C GLY A 557 21.01 -2.57 1.15
N SER A 558 21.39 -3.75 1.65
CA SER A 558 20.93 -5.01 1.08
C SER A 558 19.42 -5.19 1.30
N ILE A 559 18.67 -5.55 0.25
CA ILE A 559 17.22 -5.73 0.31
C ILE A 559 16.76 -7.00 -0.41
N ILE A 560 15.60 -7.49 0.01
CA ILE A 560 14.89 -8.56 -0.67
C ILE A 560 13.43 -8.16 -0.82
N GLY A 561 12.91 -8.33 -2.02
CA GLY A 561 11.56 -7.95 -2.41
C GLY A 561 10.92 -9.02 -3.28
N ALA A 562 9.61 -9.02 -3.32
CA ALA A 562 8.85 -9.85 -4.23
C ALA A 562 7.55 -9.16 -4.63
N ALA A 563 7.12 -9.41 -5.86
CA ALA A 563 5.86 -8.90 -6.39
C ALA A 563 5.13 -9.95 -7.21
N SER A 564 3.83 -9.73 -7.40
CA SER A 564 3.01 -10.40 -8.40
C SER A 564 2.49 -9.39 -9.42
N TYR A 565 2.28 -9.89 -10.64
CA TYR A 565 1.73 -9.12 -11.73
C TYR A 565 0.34 -9.66 -12.11
N PRO A 566 -0.65 -8.78 -12.32
CA PRO A 566 -1.99 -9.21 -12.77
C PRO A 566 -1.98 -9.71 -14.22
N ALA A 567 -0.95 -9.37 -14.99
CA ALA A 567 -0.76 -9.79 -16.38
C ALA A 567 0.73 -10.05 -16.64
N ASN A 568 1.03 -10.68 -17.77
CA ASN A 568 2.40 -10.90 -18.22
C ASN A 568 3.15 -9.55 -18.35
N PRO A 569 4.23 -9.33 -17.58
CA PRO A 569 5.00 -8.08 -17.67
C PRO A 569 5.89 -7.99 -18.92
N GLN A 570 5.93 -9.04 -19.75
CA GLN A 570 6.79 -9.15 -20.93
C GLN A 570 5.98 -9.29 -22.24
N ASP A 571 6.53 -8.81 -23.35
CA ASP A 571 5.89 -8.83 -24.68
C ASP A 571 5.84 -10.23 -25.34
N ALA A 572 6.36 -11.27 -24.69
CA ALA A 572 6.28 -12.65 -25.16
C ALA A 572 5.44 -13.52 -24.21
N THR A 573 4.46 -14.24 -24.77
CA THR A 573 3.57 -15.14 -24.01
C THR A 573 4.29 -16.41 -23.57
N PRO A 574 4.30 -16.73 -22.27
CA PRO A 574 4.59 -18.08 -21.81
C PRO A 574 3.48 -19.05 -22.25
N GLU A 575 3.86 -20.29 -22.57
CA GLU A 575 2.91 -21.42 -22.75
C GLU A 575 2.09 -21.60 -21.46
N PRO A 576 0.81 -22.00 -21.53
CA PRO A 576 -0.27 -21.29 -20.86
C PRO A 576 0.02 -21.01 -19.38
N ALA A 577 0.25 -19.74 -19.06
CA ALA A 577 0.47 -19.28 -17.70
C ALA A 577 -0.77 -19.46 -16.83
N LEU A 578 -0.55 -19.78 -15.56
CA LEU A 578 -1.58 -19.78 -14.54
C LEU A 578 -2.12 -18.37 -14.33
N GLU A 579 -3.41 -18.26 -14.00
CA GLU A 579 -4.01 -16.99 -13.57
C GLU A 579 -3.29 -16.47 -12.32
N GLY A 580 -2.87 -15.19 -12.34
CA GLY A 580 -2.04 -14.60 -11.28
C GLY A 580 -0.67 -15.25 -11.14
N GLY A 581 -0.21 -15.98 -12.16
CA GLY A 581 1.02 -16.77 -12.15
C GLY A 581 2.30 -15.99 -12.49
N PHE A 582 2.26 -14.67 -12.50
CA PHE A 582 3.42 -13.84 -12.84
C PHE A 582 4.00 -13.19 -11.59
N TYR A 583 5.31 -13.32 -11.40
CA TYR A 583 6.01 -12.90 -10.20
C TYR A 583 7.30 -12.18 -10.53
N ASP A 584 7.81 -11.41 -9.58
CA ASP A 584 9.19 -10.93 -9.56
C ASP A 584 9.80 -11.21 -8.20
N VAL A 585 11.10 -11.45 -8.18
CA VAL A 585 11.88 -11.50 -6.95
C VAL A 585 13.05 -10.58 -7.12
N TYR A 586 13.12 -9.60 -6.24
CA TYR A 586 14.19 -8.63 -6.20
C TYR A 586 15.16 -8.96 -5.08
N PHE A 587 16.45 -9.00 -5.39
CA PHE A 587 17.51 -9.26 -4.43
C PHE A 587 18.70 -8.36 -4.74
N VAL A 588 19.05 -7.51 -3.78
CA VAL A 588 20.25 -6.69 -3.80
C VAL A 588 21.10 -7.05 -2.60
N ASP A 589 22.28 -7.59 -2.86
CA ASP A 589 23.28 -7.92 -1.86
C ASP A 589 24.47 -6.96 -1.98
N THR A 590 24.63 -6.11 -0.97
CA THR A 590 25.75 -5.16 -0.85
C THR A 590 26.81 -5.67 0.13
N SER A 591 26.70 -6.92 0.58
CA SER A 591 27.66 -7.50 1.52
C SER A 591 29.03 -7.71 0.87
N THR A 592 30.05 -7.78 1.73
CA THR A 592 31.42 -8.15 1.32
C THR A 592 31.59 -9.66 1.10
N THR A 593 30.58 -10.46 1.43
CA THR A 593 30.56 -11.92 1.29
C THR A 593 29.22 -12.34 0.69
N ALA A 594 29.18 -12.83 -0.55
CA ALA A 594 27.91 -13.16 -1.20
C ALA A 594 27.10 -14.26 -0.48
N ALA A 595 25.77 -14.15 -0.52
CA ALA A 595 24.88 -15.22 -0.08
C ALA A 595 25.10 -16.51 -0.89
N ALA A 596 25.01 -17.68 -0.23
CA ALA A 596 25.37 -18.96 -0.86
C ALA A 596 24.27 -19.52 -1.78
N SER A 597 23.00 -19.39 -1.41
CA SER A 597 21.85 -19.69 -2.27
C SER A 597 20.57 -19.06 -1.73
N VAL A 598 19.61 -18.83 -2.61
CA VAL A 598 18.25 -18.37 -2.32
C VAL A 598 17.25 -19.46 -2.69
N LEU A 599 16.33 -19.75 -1.78
CA LEU A 599 15.15 -20.57 -2.01
C LEU A 599 13.95 -19.64 -2.13
N VAL A 600 13.32 -19.61 -3.29
CA VAL A 600 12.09 -18.85 -3.51
C VAL A 600 10.94 -19.85 -3.58
N LYS A 601 9.83 -19.57 -2.89
CA LYS A 601 8.56 -20.29 -3.04
C LYS A 601 7.53 -19.34 -3.62
N PHE A 602 6.90 -19.74 -4.72
CA PHE A 602 5.75 -19.06 -5.30
C PHE A 602 4.50 -19.85 -4.93
N TYR A 603 3.61 -19.24 -4.15
CA TYR A 603 2.33 -19.84 -3.80
C TYR A 603 1.29 -19.44 -4.85
N ASN A 604 0.44 -20.36 -5.31
CA ASN A 604 -0.68 -20.06 -6.22
C ASN A 604 -1.75 -21.14 -6.06
N THR A 605 -3.03 -20.75 -6.04
CA THR A 605 -4.16 -21.66 -5.85
C THR A 605 -4.37 -22.63 -7.02
N ASN A 606 -3.82 -22.31 -8.19
CA ASN A 606 -3.97 -23.11 -9.42
C ASN A 606 -2.80 -24.07 -9.67
N ILE A 607 -1.90 -24.28 -8.71
CA ILE A 607 -0.76 -25.19 -8.85
C ILE A 607 -1.23 -26.64 -8.94
N THR A 608 -0.71 -27.35 -9.92
CA THR A 608 -0.90 -28.79 -10.16
C THR A 608 0.42 -29.55 -9.99
N ALA A 609 0.40 -30.87 -10.21
CA ALA A 609 1.62 -31.68 -10.23
C ALA A 609 2.50 -31.44 -11.46
N ASP A 610 1.97 -30.78 -12.49
CA ASP A 610 2.64 -30.55 -13.77
C ASP A 610 3.12 -29.09 -13.92
N THR A 611 2.73 -28.20 -12.99
CA THR A 611 3.12 -26.79 -13.01
C THR A 611 4.63 -26.58 -13.02
N VAL A 612 5.11 -25.68 -13.86
CA VAL A 612 6.53 -25.37 -14.02
C VAL A 612 6.80 -23.90 -13.77
N ALA A 613 7.92 -23.56 -13.14
CA ALA A 613 8.42 -22.19 -13.07
C ALA A 613 9.26 -21.88 -14.32
N MET A 614 8.90 -20.82 -15.02
CA MET A 614 9.69 -20.21 -16.07
C MET A 614 10.27 -18.89 -15.60
N VAL A 615 11.39 -18.49 -16.18
CA VAL A 615 12.08 -17.22 -15.92
C VAL A 615 12.32 -16.50 -17.23
N TRP A 616 12.20 -15.18 -17.22
CA TRP A 616 12.46 -14.37 -18.41
C TRP A 616 13.96 -14.28 -18.71
N SER A 617 14.33 -14.37 -19.99
CA SER A 617 15.70 -14.14 -20.45
C SER A 617 15.74 -12.96 -21.42
N ASP A 618 16.28 -11.83 -20.98
CA ASP A 618 16.47 -10.64 -21.84
C ASP A 618 17.35 -10.92 -23.04
N LEU A 619 18.41 -11.72 -22.85
CA LEU A 619 19.35 -12.08 -23.93
C LEU A 619 18.65 -12.87 -25.05
N GLN A 620 17.70 -13.71 -24.67
CA GLN A 620 17.02 -14.61 -25.59
C GLN A 620 15.67 -14.06 -26.07
N GLY A 621 15.07 -13.12 -25.34
CA GLY A 621 13.75 -12.56 -25.62
C GLY A 621 12.61 -13.56 -25.47
N PHE A 622 12.78 -14.60 -24.64
CA PHE A 622 11.74 -15.61 -24.36
C PHE A 622 11.84 -16.18 -22.94
N TRP A 623 10.77 -16.86 -22.51
CA TRP A 623 10.68 -17.56 -21.23
C TRP A 623 11.45 -18.88 -21.25
N VAL A 624 12.30 -19.10 -20.25
CA VAL A 624 13.11 -20.31 -20.09
C VAL A 624 12.64 -21.11 -18.88
N ASN A 625 12.51 -22.43 -19.01
CA ASN A 625 12.14 -23.28 -17.90
C ASN A 625 13.25 -23.33 -16.85
N VAL A 626 12.93 -23.11 -15.57
CA VAL A 626 13.89 -23.10 -14.47
C VAL A 626 14.63 -24.44 -14.30
N SER A 627 14.04 -25.57 -14.67
CA SER A 627 14.75 -26.87 -14.63
C SER A 627 15.84 -27.01 -15.68
N ASP A 628 15.78 -26.27 -16.77
CA ASP A 628 16.76 -26.37 -17.87
C ASP A 628 18.04 -25.58 -17.55
N LEU A 629 18.01 -24.85 -16.43
CA LEU A 629 19.06 -23.96 -15.95
C LEU A 629 20.09 -24.72 -15.12
N THR A 630 20.62 -25.83 -15.63
CA THR A 630 21.63 -26.61 -14.89
C THR A 630 22.98 -25.89 -14.89
N PRO A 631 23.67 -25.77 -13.75
CA PRO A 631 25.08 -25.36 -13.73
C PRO A 631 25.90 -26.32 -14.60
N LEU A 632 26.90 -25.82 -15.33
CA LEU A 632 27.83 -26.62 -16.13
C LEU A 632 28.39 -27.80 -15.28
N GLY A 633 27.82 -28.99 -15.44
CA GLY A 633 28.36 -30.26 -14.94
C GLY A 633 27.84 -30.81 -13.60
N VAL A 634 26.77 -30.29 -12.99
CA VAL A 634 26.18 -30.89 -11.76
C VAL A 634 24.66 -31.05 -11.87
N PRO A 635 24.11 -32.27 -11.69
CA PRO A 635 22.65 -32.48 -11.66
C PRO A 635 22.08 -32.02 -10.31
N VAL A 636 21.58 -30.80 -10.27
CA VAL A 636 20.76 -30.27 -9.17
C VAL A 636 19.39 -29.92 -9.73
N THR A 637 18.31 -30.38 -9.07
CA THR A 637 16.95 -29.92 -9.39
C THR A 637 16.78 -28.50 -8.86
N ASN A 638 16.73 -27.53 -9.77
CA ASN A 638 16.60 -26.10 -9.42
C ASN A 638 15.16 -25.65 -9.18
N GLN A 639 14.19 -26.57 -9.33
CA GLN A 639 12.80 -26.36 -8.94
C GLN A 639 12.15 -27.65 -8.40
N GLY A 640 11.02 -27.50 -7.72
CA GLY A 640 10.14 -28.61 -7.36
C GLY A 640 8.78 -28.15 -6.85
N ILE A 641 7.81 -29.05 -6.84
CA ILE A 641 6.42 -28.75 -6.49
C ILE A 641 6.09 -29.32 -5.11
N ASN A 642 5.38 -28.54 -4.30
CA ASN A 642 4.69 -29.02 -3.12
C ASN A 642 3.19 -28.70 -3.25
N ALA A 643 2.45 -29.59 -3.93
CA ALA A 643 1.03 -29.41 -4.16
C ALA A 643 0.21 -29.39 -2.86
N PHE A 644 0.66 -30.08 -1.80
CA PHE A 644 0.01 -30.02 -0.48
C PHE A 644 0.20 -28.65 0.18
N GLY A 645 1.39 -28.06 0.03
CA GLY A 645 1.70 -26.72 0.50
C GLY A 645 1.19 -25.60 -0.41
N GLY A 646 0.68 -25.93 -1.60
CA GLY A 646 0.20 -24.96 -2.59
C GLY A 646 1.30 -24.07 -3.17
N PHE A 647 2.53 -24.58 -3.31
CA PHE A 647 3.64 -23.80 -3.85
C PHE A 647 4.56 -24.60 -4.76
N ILE A 648 5.22 -23.89 -5.66
CA ILE A 648 6.41 -24.32 -6.38
C ILE A 648 7.61 -23.60 -5.77
N TRP A 649 8.71 -24.32 -5.58
CA TRP A 649 9.94 -23.73 -5.09
C TRP A 649 11.00 -23.75 -6.19
N ILE A 650 11.81 -22.70 -6.23
CA ILE A 650 13.04 -22.64 -7.03
C ILE A 650 14.23 -22.40 -6.11
N ARG A 651 15.39 -22.93 -6.49
CA ARG A 651 16.64 -22.71 -5.78
C ARG A 651 17.66 -22.13 -6.75
N LEU A 652 18.15 -20.94 -6.42
CA LEU A 652 19.20 -20.27 -7.17
C LEU A 652 20.44 -20.12 -6.28
N ASP A 653 21.62 -20.26 -6.85
CA ASP A 653 22.90 -20.07 -6.16
C ASP A 653 23.86 -19.26 -7.03
N GLY A 654 25.11 -19.10 -6.61
CA GLY A 654 26.10 -18.37 -7.39
C GLY A 654 26.47 -19.03 -8.73
N ASN A 655 26.03 -20.27 -8.97
CA ASN A 655 26.33 -21.06 -10.17
C ASN A 655 25.09 -21.38 -11.01
N SER A 656 23.87 -21.02 -10.56
CA SER A 656 22.68 -21.14 -11.40
C SER A 656 22.66 -20.05 -12.47
N THR A 657 21.78 -20.16 -13.46
CA THR A 657 21.58 -19.12 -14.49
C THR A 657 20.08 -19.01 -14.74
N PRO A 658 19.34 -18.07 -14.11
CA PRO A 658 19.86 -16.94 -13.35
C PRO A 658 20.50 -17.36 -12.03
N ASN A 659 21.58 -16.68 -11.68
CA ASN A 659 22.19 -16.77 -10.36
C ASN A 659 21.46 -15.82 -9.38
N ILE A 660 21.84 -15.86 -8.11
CA ILE A 660 21.23 -15.02 -7.07
C ILE A 660 21.28 -13.50 -7.35
N LEU A 661 22.29 -13.00 -8.06
CA LEU A 661 22.43 -11.58 -8.44
C LEU A 661 21.56 -11.18 -9.63
N ASP A 662 21.12 -12.16 -10.42
CA ASP A 662 20.24 -11.93 -11.57
C ASP A 662 18.78 -11.70 -11.12
N LEU A 663 18.47 -11.89 -9.82
CA LEU A 663 17.19 -11.53 -9.22
C LEU A 663 17.04 -10.00 -9.04
N SER A 664 17.55 -9.17 -9.94
CA SER A 664 17.46 -7.70 -9.85
C SER A 664 16.40 -7.15 -10.81
N GLY A 665 15.20 -7.76 -10.80
CA GLY A 665 14.07 -7.41 -11.67
C GLY A 665 13.82 -8.43 -12.79
N THR A 666 14.10 -9.71 -12.54
CA THR A 666 13.87 -10.78 -13.51
C THR A 666 12.54 -11.46 -13.20
N PRO A 667 11.51 -11.32 -14.07
CA PRO A 667 10.21 -11.89 -13.80
C PRO A 667 10.19 -13.41 -13.99
N PHE A 668 9.32 -14.05 -13.22
CA PHE A 668 9.00 -15.47 -13.25
C PHE A 668 7.53 -15.66 -13.68
N ALA A 669 7.26 -16.75 -14.37
CA ALA A 669 5.91 -17.17 -14.74
C ALA A 669 5.68 -18.62 -14.30
N LEU A 670 4.53 -18.89 -13.72
CA LEU A 670 4.06 -20.25 -13.45
C LEU A 670 3.20 -20.69 -14.62
N VAL A 671 3.58 -21.80 -15.24
CA VAL A 671 2.95 -22.31 -16.45
C VAL A 671 2.43 -23.72 -16.23
N GLU A 672 1.33 -24.04 -16.90
CA GLU A 672 0.88 -25.40 -17.08
C GLU A 672 1.36 -25.90 -18.45
N PRO A 673 2.32 -26.83 -18.53
CA PRO A 673 2.70 -27.43 -19.80
C PRO A 673 1.47 -28.04 -20.49
N ALA A 674 1.35 -27.83 -21.79
CA ALA A 674 0.28 -28.46 -22.56
C ALA A 674 0.34 -29.99 -22.35
N ALA A 675 -0.77 -30.58 -21.89
CA ALA A 675 -0.86 -32.01 -21.67
C ALA A 675 -0.49 -32.76 -22.95
N VAL A 676 0.67 -33.43 -22.96
CA VAL A 676 1.06 -34.29 -24.08
C VAL A 676 0.14 -35.50 -24.04
N THR A 677 -0.90 -35.51 -24.87
CA THR A 677 -1.75 -36.70 -25.03
C THR A 677 -0.89 -37.83 -25.58
N ALA A 678 -0.45 -38.74 -24.70
CA ALA A 678 0.35 -39.88 -25.08
C ALA A 678 -0.50 -40.83 -25.94
N VAL A 679 -0.03 -41.17 -27.14
CA VAL A 679 -0.72 -42.06 -28.09
C VAL A 679 0.03 -43.39 -28.22
N ALA A 680 -0.71 -44.48 -28.43
CA ALA A 680 -0.13 -45.79 -28.73
C ALA A 680 0.78 -45.73 -29.98
N PRO A 681 1.82 -46.58 -30.08
CA PRO A 681 2.74 -46.54 -31.21
C PRO A 681 2.06 -46.83 -32.55
N VAL A 682 2.52 -46.19 -33.62
CA VAL A 682 2.12 -46.55 -34.99
C VAL A 682 2.62 -47.96 -35.35
N ALA A 683 1.91 -48.64 -36.25
CA ALA A 683 2.27 -49.99 -36.65
C ALA A 683 3.64 -50.01 -37.37
N PRO A 684 4.57 -50.90 -36.99
CA PRO A 684 5.87 -51.00 -37.64
C PRO A 684 5.74 -51.59 -39.05
N ALA A 685 6.59 -51.19 -40.00
CA ALA A 685 6.59 -51.73 -41.36
C ALA A 685 7.52 -52.95 -41.47
N ILE A 686 7.05 -54.01 -42.15
CA ILE A 686 7.83 -55.23 -42.38
C ILE A 686 8.98 -54.95 -43.34
N LEU A 687 10.18 -55.42 -42.99
CA LEU A 687 11.38 -55.33 -43.85
C LEU A 687 11.80 -56.69 -44.38
N MET A 688 12.02 -57.68 -43.50
CA MET A 688 12.41 -59.06 -43.89
C MET A 688 11.71 -60.10 -43.00
N PRO A 689 11.40 -61.31 -43.51
CA PRO A 689 11.21 -61.59 -44.93
C PRO A 689 10.22 -60.60 -45.55
N ALA A 690 10.49 -60.17 -46.79
CA ALA A 690 9.64 -59.22 -47.48
C ALA A 690 8.24 -59.81 -47.69
N PHE A 691 7.24 -58.95 -47.86
CA PHE A 691 5.87 -59.41 -48.07
C PHE A 691 5.77 -60.25 -49.35
N GLY A 692 5.43 -61.53 -49.21
CA GLY A 692 5.36 -62.50 -50.30
C GLY A 692 6.71 -63.01 -50.80
N GLU A 693 7.79 -62.89 -50.01
CA GLU A 693 9.11 -63.41 -50.37
C GLU A 693 9.05 -64.92 -50.63
N GLN A 694 9.65 -65.35 -51.75
CA GLN A 694 9.83 -66.76 -52.11
C GLN A 694 11.27 -67.19 -51.83
N GLU A 695 11.48 -68.49 -51.66
CA GLU A 695 12.80 -69.08 -51.39
C GLU A 695 13.47 -68.55 -50.11
N ALA A 696 12.67 -68.18 -49.11
CA ALA A 696 13.20 -67.69 -47.84
C ALA A 696 13.96 -68.82 -47.11
N PRO A 697 15.03 -68.51 -46.35
CA PRO A 697 15.73 -69.53 -45.56
C PRO A 697 14.78 -70.22 -44.58
N ILE A 698 14.97 -71.53 -44.34
CA ILE A 698 14.22 -72.28 -43.31
C ILE A 698 14.49 -71.80 -41.87
N LYS A 699 15.40 -70.84 -41.68
CA LYS A 699 15.62 -70.15 -40.39
C LYS A 699 15.73 -68.63 -40.65
N PRO A 700 14.61 -67.96 -40.96
CA PRO A 700 14.64 -66.54 -41.35
C PRO A 700 14.91 -65.63 -40.16
N THR A 701 15.43 -64.44 -40.45
CA THR A 701 15.52 -63.32 -39.51
C THR A 701 14.45 -62.29 -39.87
N PHE A 702 13.50 -62.11 -38.96
CA PHE A 702 12.43 -61.14 -39.07
C PHE A 702 12.92 -59.74 -38.66
N THR A 703 12.66 -58.72 -39.48
CA THR A 703 13.01 -57.32 -39.17
C THR A 703 11.89 -56.37 -39.59
N TRP A 704 11.76 -55.27 -38.86
CA TRP A 704 10.73 -54.25 -39.08
C TRP A 704 11.24 -52.85 -38.71
N THR A 705 10.51 -51.79 -39.11
CA THR A 705 10.86 -50.40 -38.75
C THR A 705 10.59 -50.13 -37.28
N ALA A 706 11.35 -49.20 -36.68
CA ALA A 706 11.19 -48.82 -35.28
C ALA A 706 10.47 -47.47 -35.13
N PRO A 707 9.17 -47.44 -34.76
CA PRO A 707 8.47 -46.19 -34.47
C PRO A 707 9.11 -45.44 -33.29
N ALA A 708 9.19 -44.11 -33.37
CA ALA A 708 9.86 -43.28 -32.35
C ALA A 708 9.28 -43.43 -30.93
N THR A 709 8.00 -43.80 -30.82
CA THR A 709 7.30 -43.97 -29.53
C THR A 709 7.26 -45.42 -29.04
N ALA A 710 7.88 -46.37 -29.75
CA ALA A 710 7.89 -47.79 -29.40
C ALA A 710 8.98 -48.09 -28.36
N THR A 711 8.62 -48.81 -27.30
CA THR A 711 9.58 -49.31 -26.29
C THR A 711 9.82 -50.81 -26.42
N SER A 712 8.88 -51.55 -27.02
CA SER A 712 8.99 -52.99 -27.27
C SER A 712 8.06 -53.42 -28.42
N TYR A 713 8.14 -54.70 -28.80
CA TYR A 713 7.37 -55.30 -29.89
C TYR A 713 6.83 -56.66 -29.49
N GLU A 714 5.63 -56.99 -29.97
CA GLU A 714 5.07 -58.33 -29.95
C GLU A 714 5.12 -58.93 -31.35
N PHE A 715 5.54 -60.19 -31.44
CA PHE A 715 5.74 -60.94 -32.69
C PHE A 715 4.98 -62.27 -32.63
N VAL A 716 4.38 -62.67 -33.76
CA VAL A 716 3.67 -63.95 -33.92
C VAL A 716 3.98 -64.56 -35.29
N LEU A 717 4.27 -65.86 -35.34
CA LEU A 717 4.45 -66.66 -36.55
C LEU A 717 3.44 -67.81 -36.59
N ALA A 718 2.89 -68.09 -37.77
CA ALA A 718 1.92 -69.16 -38.01
C ALA A 718 2.10 -69.77 -39.41
N GLU A 719 2.14 -71.09 -39.50
CA GLU A 719 2.07 -71.86 -40.75
C GLU A 719 0.69 -71.71 -41.41
N GLU A 720 0.65 -71.59 -42.73
CA GLU A 720 -0.62 -71.47 -43.47
C GLU A 720 -1.33 -72.83 -43.59
N ILE A 721 -2.07 -73.21 -42.54
CA ILE A 721 -2.77 -74.50 -42.44
C ILE A 721 -4.31 -74.37 -42.63
N GLY A 722 -4.86 -73.14 -42.67
CA GLY A 722 -6.31 -72.88 -42.77
C GLY A 722 -6.69 -71.74 -43.73
N GLN A 723 -7.88 -71.81 -44.35
CA GLN A 723 -8.33 -70.84 -45.37
C GLN A 723 -9.01 -69.57 -44.81
N ASP A 724 -9.50 -69.58 -43.57
CA ASP A 724 -10.33 -68.47 -43.03
C ASP A 724 -9.62 -67.55 -42.01
N ASP A 725 -8.66 -68.05 -41.21
CA ASP A 725 -7.82 -67.24 -40.30
C ASP A 725 -6.38 -67.75 -40.28
N LYS A 726 -5.47 -66.89 -40.76
CA LYS A 726 -4.03 -67.13 -40.93
C LYS A 726 -3.26 -67.24 -39.62
N PHE A 727 -3.84 -66.87 -38.48
CA PHE A 727 -3.23 -66.98 -37.14
C PHE A 727 -4.05 -67.85 -36.19
N ALA A 728 -4.96 -68.68 -36.70
CA ALA A 728 -5.77 -69.59 -35.89
C ALA A 728 -4.92 -70.64 -35.15
N ILE A 729 -3.83 -71.10 -35.78
CA ILE A 729 -2.83 -71.98 -35.19
C ILE A 729 -1.51 -71.21 -35.19
N ILE A 730 -1.07 -70.80 -34.01
CA ILE A 730 0.19 -70.07 -33.82
C ILE A 730 1.31 -71.09 -33.60
N ASP A 731 2.36 -71.05 -34.41
CA ASP A 731 3.55 -71.86 -34.20
C ASP A 731 4.29 -71.37 -32.96
N TYR A 732 4.56 -70.06 -32.90
CA TYR A 732 5.03 -69.41 -31.68
C TYR A 732 4.85 -67.89 -31.69
N SER A 733 4.96 -67.28 -30.51
CA SER A 733 5.02 -65.84 -30.29
C SER A 733 6.23 -65.42 -29.43
N ALA A 734 6.59 -64.14 -29.53
CA ALA A 734 7.69 -63.55 -28.78
C ALA A 734 7.45 -62.07 -28.48
N THR A 735 8.14 -61.56 -27.45
CA THR A 735 8.29 -60.14 -27.14
C THR A 735 9.75 -59.75 -27.25
N THR A 736 10.05 -58.58 -27.78
CA THR A 736 11.42 -58.08 -27.91
C THR A 736 11.47 -56.55 -27.78
N ASP A 737 12.57 -56.04 -27.24
CA ASP A 737 12.89 -54.61 -27.09
C ASP A 737 13.65 -54.04 -28.31
N ILE A 738 14.02 -54.90 -29.26
CA ILE A 738 14.70 -54.51 -30.51
C ILE A 738 13.80 -54.79 -31.72
N ASN A 739 14.09 -54.16 -32.85
CA ASN A 739 13.26 -54.22 -34.06
C ASN A 739 13.59 -55.43 -34.96
N GLY A 740 13.76 -56.60 -34.36
CA GLY A 740 13.97 -57.85 -35.08
C GLY A 740 13.87 -59.11 -34.22
N HIS A 741 13.67 -60.26 -34.86
CA HIS A 741 13.53 -61.57 -34.22
C HIS A 741 14.04 -62.68 -35.13
N VAL A 742 14.79 -63.65 -34.61
CA VAL A 742 15.26 -64.81 -35.38
C VAL A 742 14.31 -66.00 -35.15
N ALA A 743 14.00 -66.76 -36.21
CA ALA A 743 13.21 -67.98 -36.07
C ALA A 743 13.79 -68.93 -35.00
N ARG A 744 12.94 -69.32 -34.04
CA ARG A 744 13.34 -70.18 -32.92
C ARG A 744 13.76 -71.57 -33.38
N GLU A 745 13.06 -72.10 -34.37
CA GLU A 745 13.23 -73.45 -34.91
C GLU A 745 13.40 -73.40 -36.43
N GLN A 746 13.83 -74.51 -37.03
CA GLN A 746 13.83 -74.65 -38.48
C GLN A 746 12.40 -74.86 -38.97
N LEU A 747 11.99 -74.00 -39.89
CA LEU A 747 10.71 -74.06 -40.58
C LEU A 747 10.74 -75.18 -41.64
N LYS A 748 9.58 -75.68 -42.03
CA LYS A 748 9.46 -76.72 -43.07
C LYS A 748 9.88 -76.15 -44.43
N PHE A 749 10.43 -77.01 -45.30
CA PHE A 749 10.69 -76.66 -46.70
C PHE A 749 9.38 -76.45 -47.47
N ASP A 750 9.42 -75.65 -48.53
CA ASP A 750 8.31 -75.39 -49.46
C ASP A 750 6.97 -75.09 -48.75
N THR A 751 7.01 -74.30 -47.68
CA THR A 751 5.87 -74.04 -46.80
C THR A 751 5.61 -72.54 -46.67
N VAL A 752 4.34 -72.14 -46.75
CA VAL A 752 3.91 -70.75 -46.58
C VAL A 752 3.70 -70.44 -45.10
N TYR A 753 4.32 -69.38 -44.62
CA TYR A 753 4.18 -68.88 -43.25
C TYR A 753 3.63 -67.45 -43.26
N ASN A 754 2.71 -67.16 -42.35
CA ASN A 754 2.19 -65.83 -42.05
C ASN A 754 2.80 -65.34 -40.73
N TRP A 755 3.18 -64.07 -40.67
CA TRP A 755 3.73 -63.47 -39.45
C TRP A 755 3.19 -62.06 -39.24
N ARG A 756 3.11 -61.64 -37.97
CA ARG A 756 2.68 -60.29 -37.63
C ARG A 756 3.50 -59.70 -36.49
N VAL A 757 3.63 -58.39 -36.50
CA VAL A 757 4.33 -57.62 -35.47
C VAL A 757 3.56 -56.33 -35.12
N ARG A 758 3.57 -55.95 -33.84
CA ARG A 758 3.08 -54.64 -33.38
C ARG A 758 4.03 -54.02 -32.38
N ALA A 759 4.14 -52.70 -32.41
CA ALA A 759 4.89 -51.93 -31.42
C ALA A 759 4.06 -51.68 -30.15
N VAL A 760 4.71 -51.63 -29.00
CA VAL A 760 4.11 -51.45 -27.68
C VAL A 760 4.86 -50.36 -26.91
N ASN A 761 4.12 -49.54 -26.17
CA ASN A 761 4.66 -48.62 -25.17
C ASN A 761 3.80 -48.61 -23.91
N ALA A 762 4.11 -47.72 -22.96
CA ALA A 762 3.37 -47.59 -21.71
C ALA A 762 1.88 -47.21 -21.88
N VAL A 763 1.51 -46.57 -23.00
CA VAL A 763 0.12 -46.22 -23.34
C VAL A 763 -0.66 -47.47 -23.80
N GLY A 764 0.02 -48.38 -24.50
CA GLY A 764 -0.56 -49.64 -24.96
C GLY A 764 0.07 -50.16 -26.24
N ALA A 765 -0.56 -51.20 -26.80
CA ALA A 765 -0.13 -51.83 -28.03
C ALA A 765 -0.72 -51.14 -29.27
N GLY A 766 0.11 -50.88 -30.28
CA GLY A 766 -0.29 -50.37 -31.58
C GLY A 766 -1.00 -51.42 -32.45
N ALA A 767 -1.35 -51.03 -33.68
CA ALA A 767 -1.94 -51.94 -34.65
C ALA A 767 -0.92 -52.99 -35.14
N TRP A 768 -1.42 -54.19 -35.49
CA TRP A 768 -0.61 -55.26 -36.07
C TRP A 768 -0.30 -54.99 -37.55
N THR A 769 0.95 -55.21 -37.94
CA THR A 769 1.35 -55.36 -39.34
C THR A 769 1.54 -56.83 -39.64
N THR A 770 0.97 -57.32 -40.75
CA THR A 770 0.98 -58.74 -41.14
C THR A 770 1.69 -58.92 -42.49
N GLY A 771 2.50 -59.97 -42.60
CA GLY A 771 3.14 -60.40 -43.84
C GLY A 771 3.13 -61.92 -43.98
N PHE A 772 3.56 -62.41 -45.15
CA PHE A 772 3.72 -63.84 -45.42
C PHE A 772 4.95 -64.08 -46.30
N PHE A 773 5.48 -65.30 -46.29
CA PHE A 773 6.61 -65.73 -47.12
C PHE A 773 6.57 -67.25 -47.33
N THR A 774 7.31 -67.74 -48.32
CA THR A 774 7.47 -69.17 -48.62
C THR A 774 8.92 -69.57 -48.43
N THR A 775 9.15 -70.64 -47.68
CA THR A 775 10.49 -71.21 -47.46
C THR A 775 11.03 -71.89 -48.72
N VAL A 776 12.36 -71.96 -48.84
CA VAL A 776 13.08 -72.68 -49.89
C VAL A 776 12.58 -74.12 -50.07
N ALA A 777 12.60 -74.63 -51.31
CA ALA A 777 12.26 -76.01 -51.60
C ALA A 777 13.29 -77.00 -50.99
N GLU A 778 12.87 -78.23 -50.72
CA GLU A 778 13.77 -79.28 -50.23
C GLU A 778 14.81 -79.61 -51.33
N PRO A 779 16.12 -79.61 -51.04
CA PRO A 779 17.14 -79.89 -52.05
C PRO A 779 16.99 -81.31 -52.60
N GLU A 780 16.99 -81.45 -53.93
CA GLU A 780 16.89 -82.74 -54.63
C GLU A 780 18.09 -83.64 -54.27
N PRO A 781 17.90 -84.95 -53.97
CA PRO A 781 19.01 -85.84 -53.62
C PRO A 781 19.98 -85.97 -54.80
N GLU A 782 21.25 -85.69 -54.55
CA GLU A 782 22.33 -85.74 -55.54
C GLU A 782 22.50 -87.17 -56.11
N PRO A 783 22.60 -87.38 -57.44
CA PRO A 783 22.76 -88.71 -58.03
C PRO A 783 24.13 -89.33 -57.69
N GLU A 784 24.15 -90.63 -57.37
CA GLU A 784 25.36 -91.35 -56.94
C GLU A 784 26.54 -91.26 -57.94
N PRO A 785 27.81 -91.18 -57.45
CA PRO A 785 28.98 -90.93 -58.29
C PRO A 785 29.44 -92.15 -59.10
N ILE A 786 29.76 -91.93 -60.39
CA ILE A 786 30.41 -92.91 -61.30
C ILE A 786 31.93 -92.96 -61.01
N PRO A 787 32.59 -94.14 -60.99
CA PRO A 787 34.02 -94.26 -60.67
C PRO A 787 34.96 -93.66 -61.72
N SER A 788 36.08 -93.15 -61.22
CA SER A 788 37.07 -92.29 -61.87
C SER A 788 37.97 -92.97 -62.93
N VAL A 789 38.22 -92.25 -64.04
CA VAL A 789 39.31 -92.53 -64.99
C VAL A 789 40.38 -91.45 -64.84
N ILE A 790 41.59 -91.87 -64.50
CA ILE A 790 42.79 -91.04 -64.39
C ILE A 790 43.42 -90.90 -65.78
N VAL A 791 43.64 -89.66 -66.23
CA VAL A 791 44.70 -89.32 -67.19
C VAL A 791 45.45 -88.10 -66.65
N LYS A 792 46.78 -88.17 -66.70
CA LYS A 792 47.75 -87.24 -66.11
C LYS A 792 48.43 -86.40 -67.22
N GLU A 793 48.72 -85.14 -66.86
CA GLU A 793 49.68 -84.16 -67.45
C GLU A 793 49.21 -83.35 -68.69
N MET A 794 49.56 -82.07 -68.92
CA MET A 794 50.55 -81.11 -68.38
C MET A 794 50.04 -79.65 -68.69
N PRO A 795 50.63 -78.55 -68.15
CA PRO A 795 50.02 -77.22 -68.09
C PRO A 795 50.32 -76.33 -69.32
N PRO A 796 49.47 -75.32 -69.59
CA PRO A 796 49.95 -74.03 -70.11
C PRO A 796 49.29 -72.81 -69.42
N THR A 797 50.08 -71.89 -68.87
CA THR A 797 50.54 -70.58 -69.43
C THR A 797 49.50 -69.45 -69.26
N PRO A 798 49.85 -68.33 -68.59
CA PRO A 798 48.86 -67.34 -68.13
C PRO A 798 48.44 -66.35 -69.24
N ALA A 799 47.17 -65.95 -69.21
CA ALA A 799 46.56 -64.95 -70.10
C ALA A 799 46.28 -63.62 -69.34
N PRO A 800 46.19 -62.49 -70.05
CA PRO A 800 46.65 -61.17 -69.56
C PRO A 800 45.61 -60.39 -68.75
N GLU A 801 46.11 -59.56 -67.83
CA GLU A 801 45.34 -58.68 -66.94
C GLU A 801 45.09 -57.31 -67.62
N ILE A 802 43.83 -56.84 -67.61
CA ILE A 802 43.42 -55.54 -68.17
C ILE A 802 43.59 -54.46 -67.09
N ILE A 803 44.39 -53.44 -67.38
CA ILE A 803 44.64 -52.30 -66.48
C ILE A 803 43.56 -51.23 -66.67
N LEU A 804 42.79 -50.95 -65.61
CA LEU A 804 41.94 -49.76 -65.51
C LEU A 804 42.63 -48.73 -64.60
N ASN A 805 43.15 -47.65 -65.18
CA ASN A 805 43.67 -46.52 -64.41
C ASN A 805 42.51 -45.71 -63.81
N VAL A 806 42.25 -45.91 -62.51
CA VAL A 806 41.47 -44.99 -61.67
C VAL A 806 42.46 -44.16 -60.83
N PRO A 807 42.33 -42.83 -60.77
CA PRO A 807 43.21 -41.98 -59.96
C PRO A 807 43.13 -42.35 -58.46
N PRO A 808 44.25 -42.30 -57.71
CA PRO A 808 44.27 -42.67 -56.31
C PRO A 808 43.47 -41.68 -55.46
N ALA A 809 42.44 -42.18 -54.80
CA ALA A 809 41.90 -41.56 -53.60
C ALA A 809 42.95 -41.63 -52.50
N THR A 810 43.19 -40.50 -51.84
CA THR A 810 44.03 -40.38 -50.65
C THR A 810 43.57 -41.33 -49.54
N LYS A 811 44.45 -42.25 -49.13
CA LYS A 811 44.33 -42.95 -47.86
C LYS A 811 44.47 -41.92 -46.74
N GLN A 812 43.40 -41.72 -45.96
CA GLN A 812 43.57 -41.19 -44.61
C GLN A 812 44.20 -42.28 -43.75
N GLU A 813 45.38 -41.99 -43.22
CA GLU A 813 45.99 -42.80 -42.17
C GLU A 813 45.15 -42.65 -40.90
N VAL A 814 44.65 -43.76 -40.38
CA VAL A 814 44.12 -43.83 -39.02
C VAL A 814 45.30 -43.60 -38.08
N GLN A 815 45.30 -42.46 -37.39
CA GLN A 815 46.30 -42.10 -36.40
C GLN A 815 46.19 -43.06 -35.20
N VAL A 816 47.04 -44.09 -35.17
CA VAL A 816 47.21 -44.97 -34.03
C VAL A 816 47.93 -44.17 -32.94
N ILE A 817 47.33 -44.09 -31.74
CA ILE A 817 47.95 -43.45 -30.58
C ILE A 817 49.25 -44.23 -30.25
N PRO A 818 50.42 -43.57 -30.17
CA PRO A 818 51.66 -44.26 -29.83
C PRO A 818 51.60 -44.88 -28.43
N ASP A 819 52.08 -46.11 -28.27
CA ASP A 819 52.08 -46.87 -27.00
C ASP A 819 52.69 -46.10 -25.81
N TYR A 820 53.58 -45.13 -26.05
CA TYR A 820 54.16 -44.31 -24.98
C TYR A 820 53.14 -43.37 -24.31
N LEU A 821 52.05 -42.98 -25.00
CA LEU A 821 51.02 -42.11 -24.43
C LEU A 821 50.18 -42.83 -23.36
N LEU A 822 49.96 -44.14 -23.51
CA LEU A 822 49.32 -44.97 -22.48
C LEU A 822 50.17 -45.01 -21.20
N TRP A 823 51.49 -45.16 -21.34
CA TRP A 823 52.42 -45.16 -20.20
C TRP A 823 52.56 -43.77 -19.55
N VAL A 824 52.40 -42.68 -20.30
CA VAL A 824 52.34 -41.32 -19.76
C VAL A 824 51.09 -41.11 -18.90
N VAL A 825 49.92 -41.59 -19.33
CA VAL A 825 48.69 -41.49 -18.52
C VAL A 825 48.81 -42.30 -17.23
N VAL A 826 49.39 -43.50 -17.28
CA VAL A 826 49.62 -44.32 -16.09
C VAL A 826 50.62 -43.66 -15.12
N ALA A 827 51.69 -43.05 -15.64
CA ALA A 827 52.68 -42.33 -14.83
C ALA A 827 52.09 -41.08 -14.15
N VAL A 828 51.27 -40.30 -14.86
CA VAL A 828 50.58 -39.13 -14.29
C VAL A 828 49.59 -39.56 -13.20
N GLY A 829 48.85 -40.64 -13.41
CA GLY A 829 47.95 -41.21 -12.41
C GLY A 829 48.69 -41.64 -11.14
N ALA A 830 49.84 -42.31 -11.27
CA ALA A 830 50.66 -42.71 -10.12
C ALA A 830 51.20 -41.49 -9.33
N VAL A 831 51.63 -40.43 -10.01
CA VAL A 831 52.12 -39.20 -9.36
C VAL A 831 51.00 -38.50 -8.59
N LEU A 832 49.79 -38.42 -9.16
CA LEU A 832 48.64 -37.80 -8.48
C LEU A 832 48.20 -38.58 -7.25
N ILE A 833 48.21 -39.92 -7.31
CA ILE A 833 47.91 -40.77 -6.15
C ILE A 833 48.95 -40.58 -5.04
N ILE A 834 50.24 -40.51 -5.39
CA ILE A 834 51.31 -40.24 -4.42
C ILE A 834 51.16 -38.84 -3.82
N ALA A 835 50.83 -37.83 -4.62
CA ALA A 835 50.58 -36.46 -4.14
C ALA A 835 49.43 -36.40 -3.13
N VAL A 836 48.33 -37.13 -3.40
CA VAL A 836 47.18 -37.24 -2.48
C VAL A 836 47.56 -37.95 -1.18
N VAL A 837 48.31 -39.07 -1.27
CA VAL A 837 48.80 -39.78 -0.07
C VAL A 837 49.73 -38.89 0.76
N VAL A 838 50.63 -38.13 0.11
CA VAL A 838 51.52 -37.17 0.80
C VAL A 838 50.69 -36.04 1.44
N LEU A 839 49.63 -35.56 0.79
CA LEU A 839 48.74 -34.53 1.35
C LEU A 839 48.02 -35.05 2.60
N ILE A 840 47.50 -36.28 2.56
CA ILE A 840 46.83 -36.96 3.68
C ILE A 840 47.80 -37.21 4.85
N VAL A 841 49.06 -37.54 4.56
CA VAL A 841 50.09 -37.72 5.61
C VAL A 841 50.54 -36.38 6.19
N ARG A 842 50.59 -35.31 5.40
CA ARG A 842 50.93 -33.95 5.88
C ARG A 842 49.84 -33.36 6.78
N THR A 843 48.56 -33.54 6.46
CA THR A 843 47.44 -33.07 7.29
C THR A 843 47.29 -33.83 8.60
N ARG A 844 47.88 -35.03 8.73
CA ARG A 844 47.94 -35.80 9.99
C ARG A 844 49.14 -35.49 10.90
N ARG A 845 50.09 -34.65 10.48
CA ARG A 845 51.29 -34.28 11.29
C ARG A 845 51.25 -32.86 11.86
N VAL A 846 50.15 -32.13 11.69
CA VAL A 846 49.93 -30.81 12.31
C VAL A 846 48.68 -30.89 13.20
N THR A 847 48.88 -31.50 14.36
CA THR A 847 48.11 -31.29 15.60
C THR A 847 49.12 -31.30 16.73
#